data_AF-A0A1Y4U0M0-F1
#
_entry.id   AF-A0A1Y4U0M0-F1
#
_cell.length_a   1.000
_cell.length_b   1.000
_cell.length_c   1.000
_cell.angle_alpha   90.00
_cell.angle_beta   90.00
_cell.angle_gamma   90.00
#
_symmetry.space_group_name_H-M   'P 1'
#
loop_
_entity.id
_entity.type
_entity.pdbx_description
1 polymer ?
#
loop_
_entity_poly.entity_id
_entity_poly.type
_entity_poly.pdbx_seq_one_letter_code
_entity_poly.pdbx_strand_id
1 'polypeptide(L)'
;MKDWFYDRVVRRNERIQREYERYVQGHIGEHRKKRWKHWLVLLLLSVKYRDSQKDRVHSLVLVKLKEGTAKLRMEWVPGAVWYNLYMSLDGVHYRFVEKSRRHVCRVQGLEEDKMYFFRFKVSMDGRYYSGFSEVLTVTALKNKELYLMERIAGKEAGDGTGRSGPLPGSPDAGRDKGREDSPALSACQGENGGILLTWEKIPGAIHYNLYRSGEDSSWRFAVQTEENRHLDSQVKGGVSYVYKLKYTFDGKRYHDLPEQAAAEAPREKYLNANSGRLWEGGAESEALGRPLPVHLAKSMMPYDVLSFDVFDTLILRPFAEPSDLFILVGEELGIMDFCEIRKKAEEDARRKSEFLRGTREVTLYDIYEMVEEETGVDAVKGARTEFLTERKLCFANPYMLEVFRMVKARGKTLVAVSDMYLPRELLEELLRSCGYEGFSHVFVSCDYSCTKRKGGLFDILRREYSGQILHVGDHPRSDVEAARERGIEAVQYRNVNEAGKPFRAGDMSRLAGSAYRGIVNAKLHNGRDRYTPWYEVGYVYTGLYCMGFCRWIMEYARARGLEKILFLAREGDLYQKVFRQMYPEFPTAYVLWSRIPVVKTTVNTNRHPYLLQIIHHKAGALYKSRLGVLFERVGIGRLKKYFPAYRLREEEYLTGENEKAVRRLVTEHWDELAGCYDKDQAYIEAYLRRQIGDARRAAVVDVGWSGNNVLQVRRLAEMYGMDCEIHCLLAAARNVNDTYMAGMMQRRQVEVYLFSPLQNKGLHDSHQEENSRLNSFFFEILTQSATPTFLGFDSRGRFLYDIPEVENYERDRQIHQGTLDFVKDYTGTFRDFPYMLDISGHDAYMPFQYFSRNLLWIKKYFGDYIFGRDLFATQDKAVMESVKEVMEKAGLWEERQ
;
A
#
# COMPACT_ATOMS: atom_id res chain seq x y z
N MET A 1 -22.66 -46.92 9.71
CA MET A 1 -21.18 -47.04 9.70
C MET A 1 -20.57 -46.51 8.41
N LYS A 2 -20.86 -47.07 7.23
CA LYS A 2 -20.29 -46.60 5.94
C LYS A 2 -20.44 -45.08 5.75
N ASP A 3 -21.64 -44.57 5.95
CA ASP A 3 -22.00 -43.20 5.58
C ASP A 3 -21.49 -42.19 6.63
N TRP A 4 -21.41 -42.61 7.91
CA TRP A 4 -20.65 -41.90 8.95
C TRP A 4 -19.16 -41.77 8.60
N PHE A 5 -18.52 -42.83 8.10
CA PHE A 5 -17.11 -42.77 7.66
C PHE A 5 -16.95 -41.89 6.41
N TYR A 6 -17.93 -41.91 5.51
CA TYR A 6 -17.99 -41.04 4.35
C TYR A 6 -18.08 -39.56 4.76
N ASP A 7 -19.02 -39.19 5.61
CA ASP A 7 -19.18 -37.80 6.06
C ASP A 7 -18.00 -37.31 6.91
N ARG A 8 -17.40 -38.21 7.71
CA ARG A 8 -16.27 -37.87 8.58
C ARG A 8 -14.93 -37.69 7.84
N VAL A 9 -14.73 -38.39 6.72
CA VAL A 9 -13.42 -38.48 6.03
C VAL A 9 -13.46 -37.96 4.59
N VAL A 10 -14.56 -38.20 3.87
CA VAL A 10 -14.73 -37.81 2.46
C VAL A 10 -15.20 -36.37 2.37
N ARG A 11 -16.37 -36.03 2.95
CA ARG A 11 -16.94 -34.67 2.87
C ARG A 11 -16.11 -33.58 3.57
N ARG A 12 -15.24 -33.94 4.51
CA ARG A 12 -14.31 -32.99 5.16
C ARG A 12 -13.15 -32.56 4.27
N ASN A 13 -12.90 -33.24 3.15
CA ASN A 13 -11.77 -32.99 2.28
C ASN A 13 -12.18 -33.19 0.82
N GLU A 14 -12.52 -32.08 0.16
CA GLU A 14 -13.02 -32.02 -1.22
C GLU A 14 -12.15 -32.80 -2.23
N ARG A 15 -10.84 -32.94 -1.97
CA ARG A 15 -9.93 -33.69 -2.84
C ARG A 15 -10.07 -35.21 -2.63
N ILE A 16 -10.21 -35.67 -1.39
CA ILE A 16 -10.59 -37.07 -1.10
C ILE A 16 -11.96 -37.35 -1.73
N GLN A 17 -12.92 -36.43 -1.58
CA GLN A 17 -14.25 -36.54 -2.19
C GLN A 17 -14.18 -36.68 -3.71
N ARG A 18 -13.60 -35.70 -4.40
CA ARG A 18 -13.56 -35.66 -5.87
C ARG A 18 -12.88 -36.89 -6.48
N GLU A 19 -11.74 -37.33 -5.95
CA GLU A 19 -11.03 -38.49 -6.52
C GLU A 19 -11.68 -39.83 -6.15
N TYR A 20 -12.27 -39.95 -4.95
CA TYR A 20 -12.98 -41.18 -4.56
C TYR A 20 -14.34 -41.33 -5.25
N GLU A 21 -15.13 -40.26 -5.39
CA GLU A 21 -16.41 -40.29 -6.09
C GLU A 21 -16.23 -40.68 -7.56
N ARG A 22 -15.23 -40.10 -8.25
CA ARG A 22 -14.85 -40.49 -9.62
C ARG A 22 -14.43 -41.96 -9.70
N TYR A 23 -13.61 -42.44 -8.75
CA TYR A 23 -13.23 -43.85 -8.70
C TYR A 23 -14.45 -44.79 -8.57
N VAL A 24 -15.40 -44.44 -7.70
CA VAL A 24 -16.63 -45.23 -7.50
C VAL A 24 -17.55 -45.17 -8.71
N GLN A 25 -17.71 -44.01 -9.36
CA GLN A 25 -18.51 -43.87 -10.58
C GLN A 25 -17.92 -44.70 -11.74
N GLY A 26 -16.62 -44.58 -12.01
CA GLY A 26 -15.93 -45.35 -13.07
C GLY A 26 -15.96 -46.87 -12.88
N HIS A 27 -16.19 -47.34 -11.66
CA HIS A 27 -16.16 -48.76 -11.29
C HIS A 27 -17.46 -49.23 -10.61
N ILE A 28 -18.60 -48.58 -10.87
CA ILE A 28 -19.84 -48.78 -10.08
C ILE A 28 -20.33 -50.24 -10.02
N GLY A 29 -20.08 -51.03 -11.08
CA GLY A 29 -20.33 -52.47 -11.11
C GLY A 29 -19.38 -53.31 -10.23
N GLU A 30 -18.11 -52.91 -10.11
CA GLU A 30 -17.16 -53.54 -9.17
C GLU A 30 -17.42 -53.09 -7.73
N HIS A 31 -17.73 -51.81 -7.49
CA HIS A 31 -18.08 -51.31 -6.14
C HIS A 31 -19.25 -52.10 -5.53
N ARG A 32 -20.27 -52.45 -6.33
CA ARG A 32 -21.39 -53.28 -5.88
C ARG A 32 -20.97 -54.71 -5.50
N LYS A 33 -19.98 -55.29 -6.17
CA LYS A 33 -19.55 -56.71 -6.00
C LYS A 33 -18.32 -56.93 -5.12
N LYS A 34 -17.41 -55.95 -4.97
CA LYS A 34 -16.11 -56.06 -4.27
C LYS A 34 -15.85 -54.88 -3.33
N ARG A 35 -16.81 -54.60 -2.42
CA ARG A 35 -16.80 -53.42 -1.52
C ARG A 35 -15.47 -53.20 -0.77
N TRP A 36 -14.81 -54.26 -0.30
CA TRP A 36 -13.52 -54.17 0.41
C TRP A 36 -12.40 -53.49 -0.40
N LYS A 37 -12.35 -53.68 -1.73
CA LYS A 37 -11.37 -53.00 -2.61
C LYS A 37 -11.56 -51.49 -2.59
N HIS A 38 -12.81 -51.02 -2.59
CA HIS A 38 -13.14 -49.60 -2.56
C HIS A 38 -12.88 -48.97 -1.18
N TRP A 39 -13.12 -49.72 -0.09
CA TRP A 39 -12.73 -49.28 1.26
C TRP A 39 -11.21 -49.13 1.39
N LEU A 40 -10.42 -50.04 0.82
CA LEU A 40 -8.96 -49.93 0.81
C LEU A 40 -8.48 -48.72 0.00
N VAL A 41 -9.07 -48.45 -1.17
CA VAL A 41 -8.76 -47.24 -1.96
C VAL A 41 -9.10 -45.97 -1.18
N LEU A 42 -10.27 -45.91 -0.54
CA LEU A 42 -10.65 -44.76 0.30
C LEU A 42 -9.66 -44.55 1.46
N LEU A 43 -9.32 -45.60 2.20
CA LEU A 43 -8.36 -45.52 3.31
C LEU A 43 -7.01 -44.95 2.84
N LEU A 44 -6.50 -45.43 1.70
CA LEU A 44 -5.22 -45.00 1.15
C LEU A 44 -5.26 -43.56 0.61
N LEU A 45 -6.37 -43.12 0.00
CA LEU A 45 -6.59 -41.71 -0.36
C LEU A 45 -6.64 -40.82 0.89
N SER A 46 -7.25 -41.32 1.98
CA SER A 46 -7.40 -40.60 3.25
C SER A 46 -6.06 -40.40 3.98
N VAL A 47 -5.17 -41.40 3.90
CA VAL A 47 -3.78 -41.25 4.38
C VAL A 47 -2.99 -40.29 3.49
N LYS A 48 -3.16 -40.37 2.15
CA LYS A 48 -2.43 -39.56 1.18
C LYS A 48 -2.73 -38.06 1.26
N TYR A 49 -4.00 -37.69 1.46
CA TYR A 49 -4.46 -36.30 1.47
C TYR A 49 -4.89 -35.81 2.86
N ARG A 50 -4.31 -36.37 3.92
CA ARG A 50 -4.47 -35.86 5.30
C ARG A 50 -4.10 -34.38 5.35
N ASP A 51 -4.71 -33.63 6.28
CA ASP A 51 -4.87 -32.17 6.22
C ASP A 51 -3.59 -31.37 5.90
N SER A 52 -2.42 -31.78 6.38
CA SER A 52 -1.12 -31.17 6.07
C SER A 52 -0.64 -31.34 4.62
N GLN A 53 -1.41 -31.98 3.74
CA GLN A 53 -1.11 -32.25 2.33
C GLN A 53 -2.28 -31.91 1.38
N LYS A 54 -3.34 -31.25 1.86
CA LYS A 54 -4.59 -30.99 1.10
C LYS A 54 -4.33 -30.39 -0.30
N ASP A 55 -3.49 -29.36 -0.36
CA ASP A 55 -3.29 -28.54 -1.56
C ASP A 55 -2.03 -28.93 -2.37
N ARG A 56 -1.29 -29.96 -1.93
CA ARG A 56 -0.03 -30.38 -2.55
C ARG A 56 -0.22 -30.90 -3.99
N VAL A 57 0.49 -30.33 -4.96
CA VAL A 57 0.44 -30.79 -6.36
C VAL A 57 1.12 -32.18 -6.49
N HIS A 58 0.71 -32.99 -7.47
CA HIS A 58 1.29 -34.31 -7.70
C HIS A 58 2.76 -34.23 -8.12
N SER A 59 3.63 -35.04 -7.53
CA SER A 59 5.07 -35.02 -7.86
C SER A 59 5.45 -36.00 -8.98
N LEU A 60 6.50 -35.68 -9.72
CA LEU A 60 7.03 -36.48 -10.82
C LEU A 60 8.57 -36.53 -10.71
N VAL A 61 9.16 -37.73 -10.73
CA VAL A 61 10.58 -37.92 -10.41
C VAL A 61 11.32 -38.72 -11.49
N LEU A 62 12.50 -38.23 -11.88
CA LEU A 62 13.43 -38.94 -12.76
C LEU A 62 14.09 -40.09 -11.97
N VAL A 63 13.92 -41.34 -12.41
CA VAL A 63 14.50 -42.52 -11.75
C VAL A 63 15.87 -42.87 -12.30
N LYS A 64 16.05 -42.73 -13.62
CA LYS A 64 17.33 -42.92 -14.31
C LYS A 64 17.27 -42.26 -15.69
N LEU A 65 18.35 -41.62 -16.09
CA LEU A 65 18.62 -41.19 -17.45
C LEU A 65 19.87 -41.96 -17.93
N LYS A 66 19.83 -42.52 -19.15
CA LYS A 66 20.98 -43.14 -19.83
C LYS A 66 20.65 -43.23 -21.33
N GLU A 67 21.61 -42.91 -22.20
CA GLU A 67 21.53 -43.16 -23.66
C GLU A 67 20.17 -42.75 -24.26
N GLY A 68 19.87 -41.45 -24.21
CA GLY A 68 18.62 -40.87 -24.72
C GLY A 68 17.31 -41.42 -24.14
N THR A 69 17.36 -42.14 -23.02
CA THR A 69 16.20 -42.79 -22.39
C THR A 69 15.98 -42.33 -20.94
N ALA A 70 14.87 -41.66 -20.67
CA ALA A 70 14.45 -41.27 -19.32
C ALA A 70 13.43 -42.26 -18.75
N LYS A 71 13.77 -42.91 -17.63
CA LYS A 71 12.83 -43.67 -16.81
C LYS A 71 12.19 -42.75 -15.78
N LEU A 72 10.90 -42.45 -15.93
CA LEU A 72 10.15 -41.53 -15.08
C LEU A 72 9.25 -42.29 -14.09
N ARG A 73 9.07 -41.74 -12.89
CA ARG A 73 8.13 -42.24 -11.86
C ARG A 73 7.17 -41.12 -11.50
N MET A 74 5.93 -41.27 -11.97
CA MET A 74 4.79 -40.47 -11.57
C MET A 74 4.43 -40.83 -10.12
N GLU A 75 3.98 -39.86 -9.32
CA GLU A 75 3.49 -40.15 -7.97
C GLU A 75 2.31 -41.15 -8.04
N TRP A 76 2.39 -42.23 -7.27
CA TRP A 76 1.31 -43.22 -7.25
C TRP A 76 0.08 -42.69 -6.50
N VAL A 77 -1.07 -42.80 -7.15
CA VAL A 77 -2.39 -42.44 -6.62
C VAL A 77 -3.22 -43.73 -6.43
N PRO A 78 -3.70 -44.01 -5.21
CA PRO A 78 -4.50 -45.20 -4.91
C PRO A 78 -5.78 -45.24 -5.75
N GLY A 79 -6.00 -46.33 -6.50
CA GLY A 79 -7.19 -46.51 -7.34
C GLY A 79 -7.10 -45.93 -8.76
N ALA A 80 -6.03 -45.22 -9.12
CA ALA A 80 -5.84 -44.69 -10.47
C ALA A 80 -5.78 -45.79 -11.54
N VAL A 81 -6.52 -45.59 -12.63
CA VAL A 81 -6.60 -46.53 -13.78
C VAL A 81 -5.60 -46.17 -14.86
N TRP A 82 -5.38 -44.87 -15.08
CA TRP A 82 -4.55 -44.35 -16.16
C TRP A 82 -3.74 -43.13 -15.71
N TYR A 83 -2.51 -43.06 -16.21
CA TYR A 83 -1.61 -41.93 -16.12
C TYR A 83 -1.29 -41.48 -17.54
N ASN A 84 -1.64 -40.23 -17.88
CA ASN A 84 -1.25 -39.62 -19.14
C ASN A 84 0.00 -38.78 -18.90
N LEU A 85 1.13 -39.17 -19.49
CA LEU A 85 2.35 -38.38 -19.50
C LEU A 85 2.32 -37.39 -20.68
N TYR A 86 2.77 -36.17 -20.42
CA TYR A 86 2.94 -35.11 -21.38
C TYR A 86 4.37 -34.56 -21.28
N MET A 87 4.90 -34.08 -22.39
CA MET A 87 6.25 -33.56 -22.54
C MET A 87 6.22 -32.25 -23.32
N SER A 88 7.12 -31.35 -22.97
CA SER A 88 7.39 -30.12 -23.70
C SER A 88 8.90 -29.92 -23.81
N LEU A 89 9.37 -29.39 -24.93
CA LEU A 89 10.71 -28.79 -25.03
C LEU A 89 10.72 -27.36 -24.45
N ASP A 90 9.54 -26.78 -24.24
CA ASP A 90 9.36 -25.33 -24.13
C ASP A 90 8.70 -24.89 -22.79
N GLY A 91 8.34 -25.85 -21.94
CA GLY A 91 7.80 -25.61 -20.59
C GLY A 91 6.36 -25.11 -20.54
N VAL A 92 5.75 -24.75 -21.68
CA VAL A 92 4.42 -24.14 -21.81
C VAL A 92 3.48 -25.06 -22.61
N HIS A 93 3.90 -25.47 -23.79
CA HIS A 93 3.16 -26.28 -24.76
C HIS A 93 3.45 -27.77 -24.55
N TYR A 94 2.60 -28.45 -23.79
CA TYR A 94 2.77 -29.87 -23.43
C TYR A 94 2.06 -30.80 -24.41
N ARG A 95 2.83 -31.46 -25.30
CA ARG A 95 2.31 -32.55 -26.14
C ARG A 95 2.14 -33.84 -25.33
N PHE A 96 1.09 -34.60 -25.63
CA PHE A 96 0.88 -35.93 -25.05
C PHE A 96 1.96 -36.92 -25.53
N VAL A 97 2.37 -37.86 -24.66
CA VAL A 97 3.41 -38.87 -24.96
C VAL A 97 2.91 -40.30 -24.76
N GLU A 98 2.45 -40.67 -23.57
CA GLU A 98 2.02 -42.04 -23.25
C GLU A 98 0.81 -42.05 -22.31
N LYS A 99 -0.14 -42.96 -22.52
CA LYS A 99 -1.23 -43.29 -21.58
C LYS A 99 -0.96 -44.67 -20.99
N SER A 100 -0.46 -44.70 -19.76
CA SER A 100 0.00 -45.91 -19.08
C SER A 100 -0.92 -46.33 -17.93
N ARG A 101 -1.03 -47.64 -17.70
CA ARG A 101 -1.65 -48.19 -16.46
C ARG A 101 -0.68 -48.25 -15.28
N ARG A 102 0.60 -47.95 -15.51
CA ARG A 102 1.67 -47.99 -14.50
C ARG A 102 2.14 -46.58 -14.20
N HIS A 103 2.43 -46.29 -12.93
CA HIS A 103 2.99 -45.02 -12.49
C HIS A 103 4.50 -44.86 -12.84
N VAL A 104 5.04 -45.72 -13.72
CA VAL A 104 6.42 -45.71 -14.19
C VAL A 104 6.42 -45.86 -15.71
N CYS A 105 7.03 -44.91 -16.40
CA CYS A 105 7.12 -44.79 -17.86
C CYS A 105 8.61 -44.79 -18.28
N ARG A 106 8.89 -45.13 -19.54
CA ARG A 106 10.19 -44.87 -20.19
C ARG A 106 9.97 -44.06 -21.45
N VAL A 107 10.53 -42.86 -21.50
CA VAL A 107 10.56 -42.03 -22.72
C VAL A 107 11.91 -42.23 -23.38
N GLN A 108 11.89 -42.60 -24.66
CA GLN A 108 13.06 -42.84 -25.51
C GLN A 108 13.13 -41.76 -26.60
N GLY A 109 14.28 -41.64 -27.28
CA GLY A 109 14.48 -40.62 -28.30
C GLY A 109 14.60 -39.21 -27.72
N LEU A 110 15.12 -39.10 -26.50
CA LEU A 110 15.58 -37.82 -25.96
C LEU A 110 16.96 -37.57 -26.54
N GLU A 111 17.10 -36.51 -27.31
CA GLU A 111 18.37 -36.07 -27.86
C GLU A 111 19.27 -35.56 -26.73
N GLU A 112 20.58 -35.73 -26.87
CA GLU A 112 21.55 -35.08 -26.00
C GLU A 112 21.50 -33.55 -26.23
N ASP A 113 21.98 -32.80 -25.25
CA ASP A 113 21.95 -31.33 -25.20
C ASP A 113 20.56 -30.65 -25.19
N LYS A 114 19.46 -31.42 -25.17
CA LYS A 114 18.09 -30.88 -25.02
C LYS A 114 17.50 -31.06 -23.62
N MET A 115 16.66 -30.09 -23.22
CA MET A 115 15.84 -30.15 -22.01
C MET A 115 14.41 -30.55 -22.35
N TYR A 116 13.82 -31.38 -21.50
CA TYR A 116 12.48 -31.90 -21.62
C TYR A 116 11.72 -31.69 -20.31
N PHE A 117 10.69 -30.86 -20.36
CA PHE A 117 9.77 -30.62 -19.26
C PHE A 117 8.65 -31.66 -19.31
N PHE A 118 8.51 -32.46 -18.26
CA PHE A 118 7.47 -33.46 -18.16
C PHE A 118 6.40 -33.08 -17.13
N ARG A 119 5.14 -33.36 -17.46
CA ARG A 119 4.01 -33.31 -16.52
C ARG A 119 3.11 -34.51 -16.76
N PHE A 120 2.35 -34.95 -15.77
CA PHE A 120 1.32 -35.97 -15.96
C PHE A 120 -0.04 -35.52 -15.45
N LYS A 121 -1.09 -36.19 -15.95
CA LYS A 121 -2.43 -36.17 -15.36
C LYS A 121 -2.84 -37.60 -15.04
N VAL A 122 -3.52 -37.79 -13.91
CA VAL A 122 -4.05 -39.10 -13.48
C VAL A 122 -5.56 -39.16 -13.70
N SER A 123 -6.10 -40.36 -13.94
CA SER A 123 -7.54 -40.61 -14.07
C SER A 123 -7.99 -41.80 -13.24
N MET A 124 -9.09 -41.58 -12.52
CA MET A 124 -9.72 -42.54 -11.59
C MET A 124 -10.80 -43.42 -12.26
N ASP A 125 -11.24 -43.05 -13.46
CA ASP A 125 -12.30 -43.70 -14.23
C ASP A 125 -11.93 -43.95 -15.71
N GLY A 126 -10.81 -43.39 -16.18
CA GLY A 126 -10.33 -43.43 -17.56
C GLY A 126 -10.94 -42.39 -18.51
N ARG A 127 -11.86 -41.54 -18.02
CA ARG A 127 -12.55 -40.47 -18.76
C ARG A 127 -12.11 -39.09 -18.27
N TYR A 128 -12.25 -38.83 -16.97
CA TYR A 128 -11.91 -37.55 -16.35
C TYR A 128 -10.52 -37.59 -15.73
N TYR A 129 -9.76 -36.52 -15.94
CA TYR A 129 -8.37 -36.40 -15.53
C TYR A 129 -8.17 -35.29 -14.49
N SER A 130 -7.09 -35.42 -13.71
CA SER A 130 -6.65 -34.41 -12.75
C SER A 130 -6.15 -33.13 -13.41
N GLY A 131 -5.90 -32.10 -12.59
CA GLY A 131 -4.92 -31.06 -12.93
C GLY A 131 -3.53 -31.66 -13.19
N PHE A 132 -2.65 -30.90 -13.84
CA PHE A 132 -1.27 -31.35 -14.09
C PHE A 132 -0.47 -31.50 -12.79
N SER A 133 0.51 -32.41 -12.82
CA SER A 133 1.57 -32.52 -11.82
C SER A 133 2.45 -31.27 -11.72
N GLU A 134 3.34 -31.27 -10.75
CA GLU A 134 4.59 -30.50 -10.74
C GLU A 134 5.36 -30.75 -12.06
N VAL A 135 6.16 -29.78 -12.49
CA VAL A 135 6.99 -29.90 -13.69
C VAL A 135 8.27 -30.64 -13.32
N LEU A 136 8.51 -31.81 -13.91
CA LEU A 136 9.81 -32.46 -13.85
C LEU A 136 10.65 -32.03 -15.06
N THR A 137 11.63 -31.17 -14.81
CA THR A 137 12.66 -30.83 -15.80
C THR A 137 13.70 -31.94 -15.88
N VAL A 138 13.81 -32.58 -17.04
CA VAL A 138 14.83 -33.60 -17.37
C VAL A 138 15.71 -33.05 -18.49
N THR A 139 16.99 -32.83 -18.20
CA THR A 139 17.97 -32.37 -19.20
C THR A 139 18.89 -33.54 -19.56
N ALA A 140 19.15 -33.75 -20.84
CA ALA A 140 20.20 -34.67 -21.30
C ALA A 140 21.58 -33.99 -21.37
N LEU A 141 21.86 -33.09 -20.41
CA LEU A 141 23.07 -32.28 -20.33
C LEU A 141 23.56 -32.13 -18.88
N LYS A 142 24.85 -31.81 -18.73
CA LYS A 142 25.56 -31.73 -17.45
C LYS A 142 25.21 -30.51 -16.59
N ASN A 143 24.76 -29.41 -17.18
CA ASN A 143 24.37 -28.21 -16.43
C ASN A 143 22.92 -27.84 -16.74
N LYS A 144 22.17 -27.43 -15.72
CA LYS A 144 20.70 -27.32 -15.77
C LYS A 144 20.17 -25.90 -15.91
N GLU A 145 21.00 -24.92 -15.59
CA GLU A 145 20.62 -23.51 -15.43
C GLU A 145 20.80 -22.73 -16.73
N LEU A 146 21.89 -22.96 -17.46
CA LEU A 146 22.20 -22.36 -18.77
C LEU A 146 21.03 -22.41 -19.78
N TYR A 147 20.46 -23.60 -20.00
CA TYR A 147 19.32 -23.78 -20.91
C TYR A 147 18.06 -23.01 -20.45
N LEU A 148 17.89 -22.82 -19.14
CA LEU A 148 16.75 -22.05 -18.61
C LEU A 148 16.90 -20.56 -18.95
N MET A 149 18.12 -20.02 -18.93
CA MET A 149 18.44 -18.67 -19.39
C MET A 149 18.29 -18.53 -20.91
N GLU A 150 18.81 -19.47 -21.70
CA GLU A 150 18.70 -19.45 -23.17
C GLU A 150 17.25 -19.40 -23.65
N ARG A 151 16.30 -20.00 -22.92
CA ARG A 151 14.87 -19.93 -23.23
C ARG A 151 14.10 -18.75 -22.63
N ILE A 152 14.75 -17.92 -21.81
CA ILE A 152 14.27 -16.57 -21.51
C ILE A 152 14.67 -15.63 -22.66
N ALA A 153 15.92 -15.72 -23.15
CA ALA A 153 16.38 -14.97 -24.32
C ALA A 153 15.69 -15.39 -25.63
N GLY A 154 15.48 -16.70 -25.84
CA GLY A 154 14.91 -17.30 -27.05
C GLY A 154 13.43 -17.00 -27.32
N LYS A 155 12.83 -16.03 -26.63
CA LYS A 155 11.55 -15.42 -27.00
C LYS A 155 11.69 -14.09 -27.76
N GLU A 156 12.92 -13.58 -27.90
CA GLU A 156 13.26 -12.32 -28.57
C GLU A 156 14.20 -12.52 -29.79
N ALA A 157 14.11 -13.66 -30.48
CA ALA A 157 14.77 -13.86 -31.78
C ALA A 157 14.05 -14.90 -32.65
N GLY A 158 13.20 -14.42 -33.57
CA GLY A 158 12.86 -15.13 -34.81
C GLY A 158 13.44 -14.33 -35.98
N ASP A 159 14.15 -15.01 -36.89
CA ASP A 159 14.93 -14.48 -38.02
C ASP A 159 16.10 -13.51 -37.65
N GLY A 160 17.29 -13.61 -38.27
CA GLY A 160 17.75 -14.60 -39.26
C GLY A 160 19.23 -14.43 -39.65
N THR A 161 19.80 -15.48 -40.26
CA THR A 161 21.00 -15.55 -41.14
C THR A 161 21.97 -14.34 -41.28
N GLY A 162 23.30 -14.44 -41.22
CA GLY A 162 24.23 -15.58 -41.03
C GLY A 162 25.51 -15.46 -41.90
N ARG A 163 26.65 -16.09 -41.48
CA ARG A 163 27.99 -16.14 -42.15
C ARG A 163 28.78 -14.80 -42.20
N SER A 164 30.12 -14.72 -42.28
CA SER A 164 31.23 -15.71 -42.05
C SER A 164 32.61 -15.02 -42.15
N GLY A 165 33.65 -15.54 -41.47
CA GLY A 165 35.08 -15.33 -41.83
C GLY A 165 35.98 -14.69 -40.75
N PRO A 166 37.32 -14.81 -40.81
CA PRO A 166 38.17 -14.69 -39.62
C PRO A 166 39.35 -13.66 -39.67
N LEU A 167 39.96 -13.53 -38.48
CA LEU A 167 41.27 -12.93 -38.08
C LEU A 167 42.49 -13.47 -38.90
N PRO A 168 43.76 -12.98 -38.75
CA PRO A 168 44.34 -12.11 -37.69
C PRO A 168 45.36 -11.02 -38.16
N GLY A 169 46.04 -10.33 -37.22
CA GLY A 169 47.25 -9.54 -37.52
C GLY A 169 47.81 -8.65 -36.38
N SER A 170 48.78 -9.14 -35.61
CA SER A 170 49.64 -8.40 -34.65
C SER A 170 51.12 -8.73 -34.93
N PRO A 171 52.14 -8.10 -34.29
CA PRO A 171 52.19 -6.89 -33.42
C PRO A 171 53.00 -5.78 -34.16
N ASP A 172 53.85 -4.88 -33.66
CA ASP A 172 54.39 -4.39 -32.35
C ASP A 172 55.05 -3.00 -32.64
N ALA A 173 55.57 -2.14 -31.75
CA ALA A 173 55.66 -2.07 -30.28
C ALA A 173 55.79 -0.58 -29.85
N GLY A 174 55.38 -0.21 -28.63
CA GLY A 174 55.68 1.11 -28.05
C GLY A 174 55.00 1.34 -26.70
N ARG A 175 55.75 1.70 -25.65
CA ARG A 175 55.22 1.83 -24.28
C ARG A 175 54.95 3.29 -23.92
N ASP A 176 53.79 3.52 -23.32
CA ASP A 176 53.72 4.21 -22.03
C ASP A 176 52.77 3.43 -21.10
N LYS A 177 52.89 3.58 -19.78
CA LYS A 177 52.07 2.84 -18.78
C LYS A 177 51.80 3.65 -17.52
N GLY A 178 50.59 4.21 -17.44
CA GLY A 178 50.03 4.78 -16.22
C GLY A 178 48.56 4.39 -16.04
N ARG A 179 48.30 3.44 -15.13
CA ARG A 179 46.98 3.01 -14.58
C ARG A 179 45.73 3.24 -15.44
N GLU A 180 45.22 2.15 -16.02
CA GLU A 180 43.79 2.00 -16.33
C GLU A 180 43.06 1.38 -15.11
N ASP A 181 41.77 1.64 -15.00
CA ASP A 181 40.95 1.27 -13.84
C ASP A 181 40.54 -0.22 -13.79
N SER A 182 40.02 -0.65 -12.64
CA SER A 182 39.62 -2.04 -12.36
C SER A 182 38.08 -2.23 -12.40
N PRO A 183 37.59 -3.45 -12.68
CA PRO A 183 36.16 -3.72 -12.83
C PRO A 183 35.45 -3.72 -11.47
N ALA A 184 34.77 -2.61 -11.18
CA ALA A 184 34.27 -2.33 -9.84
C ALA A 184 33.10 -3.22 -9.40
N LEU A 185 33.15 -3.67 -8.14
CA LEU A 185 32.01 -4.22 -7.42
C LEU A 185 31.27 -3.08 -6.71
N SER A 186 29.95 -3.02 -6.89
CA SER A 186 29.08 -2.00 -6.31
C SER A 186 27.95 -2.63 -5.50
N ALA A 187 27.54 -1.95 -4.43
CA ALA A 187 26.42 -2.32 -3.57
C ALA A 187 25.52 -1.11 -3.34
N CYS A 188 24.21 -1.31 -3.42
CA CYS A 188 23.20 -0.29 -3.17
C CYS A 188 21.98 -0.91 -2.47
N GLN A 189 21.06 -0.09 -1.98
CA GLN A 189 19.83 -0.57 -1.37
C GLN A 189 18.89 -1.12 -2.44
N GLY A 190 18.47 -2.38 -2.30
CA GLY A 190 17.54 -3.04 -3.21
C GLY A 190 16.09 -2.95 -2.75
N GLU A 191 15.19 -3.42 -3.61
CA GLU A 191 13.77 -3.55 -3.30
C GLU A 191 13.53 -4.54 -2.14
N ASN A 192 12.37 -4.41 -1.47
CA ASN A 192 11.91 -5.31 -0.40
C ASN A 192 12.88 -5.48 0.80
N GLY A 193 13.77 -4.50 1.03
CA GLY A 193 14.68 -4.49 2.17
C GLY A 193 15.97 -5.30 1.99
N GLY A 194 16.32 -5.67 0.75
CA GLY A 194 17.60 -6.32 0.43
C GLY A 194 18.73 -5.34 0.11
N ILE A 195 19.94 -5.87 -0.11
CA ILE A 195 21.05 -5.15 -0.74
C ILE A 195 21.19 -5.66 -2.18
N LEU A 196 21.10 -4.75 -3.16
CA LEU A 196 21.36 -5.04 -4.56
C LEU A 196 22.86 -4.83 -4.85
N LEU A 197 23.50 -5.83 -5.43
CA LEU A 197 24.89 -5.83 -5.84
C LEU A 197 24.98 -5.93 -7.36
N THR A 198 25.95 -5.21 -7.93
CA THR A 198 26.20 -5.13 -9.37
C THR A 198 27.71 -5.01 -9.62
N TRP A 199 28.21 -5.68 -10.66
CA TRP A 199 29.61 -5.63 -11.05
C TRP A 199 29.76 -5.71 -12.57
N GLU A 200 30.93 -5.35 -13.11
CA GLU A 200 31.22 -5.59 -14.52
C GLU A 200 31.49 -7.08 -14.79
N LYS A 201 31.03 -7.58 -15.96
CA LYS A 201 31.18 -8.99 -16.31
C LYS A 201 32.61 -9.27 -16.77
N ILE A 202 33.39 -9.92 -15.91
CA ILE A 202 34.76 -10.35 -16.18
C ILE A 202 34.78 -11.29 -17.40
N PRO A 203 35.51 -10.95 -18.49
CA PRO A 203 35.53 -11.76 -19.70
C PRO A 203 36.00 -13.20 -19.45
N GLY A 204 35.18 -14.17 -19.87
CA GLY A 204 35.47 -15.60 -19.71
C GLY A 204 35.17 -16.19 -18.32
N ALA A 205 34.81 -15.39 -17.32
CA ALA A 205 34.36 -15.93 -16.03
C ALA A 205 33.00 -16.64 -16.21
N ILE A 206 32.93 -17.91 -15.81
CA ILE A 206 31.74 -18.75 -15.99
C ILE A 206 30.70 -18.52 -14.88
N HIS A 207 31.15 -18.29 -13.64
CA HIS A 207 30.28 -17.94 -12.52
C HIS A 207 31.03 -17.18 -11.42
N TYR A 208 30.24 -16.49 -10.60
CA TYR A 208 30.68 -15.68 -9.46
C TYR A 208 30.17 -16.29 -8.16
N ASN A 209 31.03 -16.40 -7.15
CA ASN A 209 30.65 -16.69 -5.77
C ASN A 209 30.70 -15.39 -4.97
N LEU A 210 29.53 -14.93 -4.52
CA LEU A 210 29.39 -13.77 -3.64
C LEU A 210 29.54 -14.21 -2.18
N TYR A 211 30.37 -13.50 -1.43
CA TYR A 211 30.51 -13.66 0.02
C TYR A 211 30.20 -12.33 0.70
N ARG A 212 29.59 -12.40 1.88
CA ARG A 212 29.25 -11.27 2.74
C ARG A 212 29.84 -11.42 4.12
N SER A 213 30.14 -10.30 4.76
CA SER A 213 30.60 -10.17 6.14
C SER A 213 29.76 -9.10 6.84
N GLY A 214 29.40 -9.32 8.11
CA GLY A 214 28.66 -8.37 8.94
C GLY A 214 29.40 -8.09 10.26
N GLU A 215 28.66 -7.76 11.33
CA GLU A 215 29.19 -7.48 12.69
C GLU A 215 30.29 -8.45 13.15
N ASP A 216 30.14 -9.75 12.88
CA ASP A 216 31.05 -10.80 13.35
C ASP A 216 32.33 -10.98 12.52
N SER A 217 32.54 -10.14 11.48
CA SER A 217 33.65 -10.21 10.54
C SER A 217 33.82 -11.57 9.81
N SER A 218 32.80 -12.44 9.85
CA SER A 218 32.85 -13.77 9.26
C SER A 218 32.38 -13.76 7.80
N TRP A 219 33.22 -14.29 6.91
CA TRP A 219 32.87 -14.41 5.48
C TRP A 219 31.91 -15.57 5.24
N ARG A 220 30.62 -15.25 5.11
CA ARG A 220 29.54 -16.18 4.80
C ARG A 220 29.26 -16.16 3.30
N PHE A 221 29.10 -17.34 2.69
CA PHE A 221 28.65 -17.44 1.30
C PHE A 221 27.20 -16.95 1.18
N ALA A 222 26.93 -16.11 0.18
CA ALA A 222 25.61 -15.55 -0.07
C ALA A 222 24.93 -16.22 -1.28
N VAL A 223 25.60 -16.27 -2.44
CA VAL A 223 25.08 -16.90 -3.66
C VAL A 223 26.22 -17.31 -4.60
N GLN A 224 25.93 -18.25 -5.50
CA GLN A 224 26.68 -18.47 -6.74
C GLN A 224 25.78 -18.07 -7.91
N THR A 225 26.28 -17.28 -8.86
CA THR A 225 25.48 -16.74 -9.98
C THR A 225 26.30 -16.59 -11.27
N GLU A 226 25.66 -16.76 -12.42
CA GLU A 226 26.21 -16.46 -13.75
C GLU A 226 25.86 -15.01 -14.21
N GLU A 227 24.89 -14.36 -13.54
CA GLU A 227 24.57 -12.94 -13.73
C GLU A 227 25.62 -12.05 -13.07
N ASN A 228 25.78 -10.82 -13.58
CA ASN A 228 26.66 -9.80 -13.00
C ASN A 228 25.97 -8.93 -11.91
N ARG A 229 24.94 -9.49 -11.28
CA ARG A 229 24.13 -8.84 -10.24
C ARG A 229 23.52 -9.84 -9.27
N HIS A 230 23.15 -9.39 -8.07
CA HIS A 230 22.40 -10.18 -7.08
C HIS A 230 21.64 -9.30 -6.08
N LEU A 231 20.42 -9.69 -5.68
CA LEU A 231 19.68 -9.08 -4.57
C LEU A 231 19.77 -9.97 -3.32
N ASP A 232 20.59 -9.56 -2.35
CA ASP A 232 20.69 -10.23 -1.06
C ASP A 232 19.50 -9.84 -0.16
N SER A 233 18.46 -10.67 -0.22
CA SER A 233 17.27 -10.58 0.64
C SER A 233 17.45 -11.24 2.01
N GLN A 234 18.63 -11.78 2.33
CA GLN A 234 18.91 -12.50 3.57
C GLN A 234 19.68 -11.66 4.59
N VAL A 235 19.84 -10.37 4.32
CA VAL A 235 20.39 -9.37 5.25
C VAL A 235 19.48 -9.17 6.47
N LYS A 236 20.08 -8.72 7.58
CA LYS A 236 19.37 -8.08 8.70
C LYS A 236 19.44 -6.57 8.49
N GLY A 237 18.32 -5.88 8.61
CA GLY A 237 18.28 -4.44 8.48
C GLY A 237 19.16 -3.69 9.52
N GLY A 238 19.74 -2.57 9.11
CA GLY A 238 20.58 -1.70 9.96
C GLY A 238 22.00 -2.23 10.16
N VAL A 239 22.32 -3.40 9.61
CA VAL A 239 23.67 -3.95 9.62
C VAL A 239 24.38 -3.53 8.34
N SER A 240 25.57 -2.96 8.50
CA SER A 240 26.52 -2.76 7.41
C SER A 240 27.12 -4.09 6.98
N TYR A 241 26.93 -4.45 5.72
CA TYR A 241 27.52 -5.64 5.11
C TYR A 241 28.64 -5.24 4.16
N VAL A 242 29.78 -5.92 4.30
CA VAL A 242 30.88 -5.87 3.32
C VAL A 242 30.79 -7.11 2.45
N TYR A 243 30.78 -6.91 1.14
CA TYR A 243 30.71 -7.96 0.13
C TYR A 243 32.04 -8.07 -0.62
N LYS A 244 32.45 -9.30 -0.88
CA LYS A 244 33.53 -9.61 -1.83
C LYS A 244 33.06 -10.62 -2.85
N LEU A 245 33.54 -10.46 -4.06
CA LEU A 245 33.23 -11.34 -5.17
C LEU A 245 34.43 -12.26 -5.44
N LYS A 246 34.18 -13.56 -5.64
CA LYS A 246 35.13 -14.46 -6.29
C LYS A 246 34.57 -14.88 -7.64
N TYR A 247 35.44 -15.12 -8.61
CA TYR A 247 35.07 -15.58 -9.95
C TYR A 247 35.93 -16.78 -10.36
N THR A 248 35.47 -17.56 -11.34
CA THR A 248 36.23 -18.70 -11.87
C THR A 248 36.06 -18.85 -13.37
N PHE A 249 37.10 -19.39 -14.01
CA PHE A 249 37.13 -19.74 -15.44
C PHE A 249 36.93 -21.25 -15.68
N ASP A 250 37.15 -22.09 -14.66
CA ASP A 250 37.21 -23.55 -14.79
C ASP A 250 36.31 -24.32 -13.81
N GLY A 251 35.60 -23.61 -12.92
CA GLY A 251 34.71 -24.18 -11.90
C GLY A 251 35.43 -24.81 -10.71
N LYS A 252 36.77 -24.74 -10.65
CA LYS A 252 37.63 -25.44 -9.66
C LYS A 252 38.53 -24.47 -8.91
N ARG A 253 39.01 -23.42 -9.58
CA ARG A 253 39.90 -22.39 -9.04
C ARG A 253 39.17 -21.06 -9.01
N TYR A 254 39.05 -20.48 -7.83
CA TYR A 254 38.40 -19.19 -7.62
C TYR A 254 39.44 -18.10 -7.40
N HIS A 255 39.31 -17.02 -8.16
CA HIS A 255 40.08 -15.80 -8.05
C HIS A 255 39.24 -14.80 -7.24
N ASP A 256 39.86 -14.09 -6.28
CA ASP A 256 39.21 -12.95 -5.62
C ASP A 256 39.24 -11.75 -6.56
N LEU A 257 38.09 -11.08 -6.71
CA LEU A 257 38.09 -9.68 -7.14
C LEU A 257 38.66 -8.86 -5.97
N PRO A 258 39.67 -7.98 -6.19
CA PRO A 258 40.30 -7.24 -5.09
C PRO A 258 39.37 -6.20 -4.47
N GLU A 259 38.37 -5.75 -5.23
CA GLU A 259 37.40 -4.75 -4.80
C GLU A 259 36.28 -5.36 -3.95
N GLN A 260 35.91 -4.62 -2.91
CA GLN A 260 34.85 -4.96 -1.96
C GLN A 260 33.84 -3.82 -1.92
N ALA A 261 32.56 -4.15 -1.97
CA ALA A 261 31.49 -3.17 -1.82
C ALA A 261 30.88 -3.25 -0.43
N ALA A 262 30.59 -2.10 0.17
CA ALA A 262 29.91 -2.02 1.47
C ALA A 262 28.57 -1.30 1.32
N ALA A 263 27.53 -1.81 1.97
CA ALA A 263 26.24 -1.14 2.07
C ALA A 263 25.55 -1.46 3.39
N GLU A 264 24.84 -0.48 3.96
CA GLU A 264 23.93 -0.68 5.08
C GLU A 264 22.61 -1.25 4.56
N ALA A 265 22.20 -2.40 5.09
CA ALA A 265 20.91 -3.00 4.75
C ALA A 265 19.77 -2.07 5.21
N PRO A 266 18.73 -1.81 4.39
CA PRO A 266 17.55 -1.04 4.81
C PRO A 266 17.02 -1.60 6.12
N ARG A 267 16.81 -0.76 7.14
CA ARG A 267 16.69 -1.28 8.52
C ARG A 267 15.38 -2.05 8.82
N GLU A 268 14.48 -2.07 7.85
CA GLU A 268 13.21 -2.78 7.86
C GLU A 268 13.14 -3.80 6.71
N LYS A 269 12.58 -4.97 7.04
CA LYS A 269 12.32 -6.04 6.08
C LYS A 269 10.83 -6.10 5.80
N TYR A 270 10.43 -5.65 4.62
CA TYR A 270 9.03 -5.57 4.21
C TYR A 270 8.49 -6.98 3.91
N LEU A 271 7.87 -7.61 4.92
CA LEU A 271 7.41 -9.01 4.90
C LEU A 271 5.90 -9.19 4.79
N ASN A 272 5.11 -8.12 4.99
CA ASN A 272 3.65 -8.18 5.09
C ASN A 272 2.98 -7.67 3.79
N ALA A 273 1.79 -8.19 3.47
CA ALA A 273 0.94 -7.57 2.45
C ALA A 273 0.60 -6.12 2.85
N ASN A 274 0.67 -5.17 1.90
CA ASN A 274 0.70 -3.73 2.18
C ASN A 274 1.85 -3.30 3.12
N SER A 275 3.09 -3.72 2.81
CA SER A 275 4.32 -3.13 3.36
C SER A 275 5.28 -2.76 2.23
N GLY A 276 6.04 -1.69 2.42
CA GLY A 276 6.95 -1.10 1.44
C GLY A 276 7.59 0.16 2.00
N ARG A 277 8.60 0.70 1.31
CA ARG A 277 9.49 1.75 1.83
C ARG A 277 8.90 3.16 1.67
N LEU A 278 9.00 4.00 2.70
CA LEU A 278 8.84 5.46 2.58
C LEU A 278 10.13 6.14 2.10
N TRP A 279 10.00 7.30 1.45
CA TRP A 279 11.17 8.09 1.04
C TRP A 279 11.92 8.67 2.25
N GLU A 280 13.16 8.21 2.45
CA GLU A 280 14.00 8.62 3.59
C GLU A 280 14.89 9.83 3.30
N GLY A 281 14.94 10.34 2.05
CA GLY A 281 15.88 11.38 1.64
C GLY A 281 15.55 12.80 2.12
N GLY A 282 14.33 13.03 2.58
CA GLY A 282 13.80 14.37 2.84
C GLY A 282 12.27 14.32 2.73
N ALA A 283 11.68 15.31 2.07
CA ALA A 283 10.32 15.20 1.54
C ALA A 283 10.32 14.37 0.25
N GLU A 284 9.27 13.58 0.01
CA GLU A 284 9.11 12.74 -1.19
C GLU A 284 8.96 13.60 -2.46
N SER A 285 8.36 14.79 -2.33
CA SER A 285 8.30 15.79 -3.40
C SER A 285 9.67 16.28 -3.90
N GLU A 286 10.75 16.03 -3.17
CA GLU A 286 12.12 16.30 -3.64
C GLU A 286 12.81 15.08 -4.30
N ALA A 287 12.22 13.88 -4.23
CA ALA A 287 12.87 12.61 -4.58
C ALA A 287 13.30 12.50 -6.06
N LEU A 288 12.60 13.18 -6.97
CA LEU A 288 12.97 13.25 -8.39
C LEU A 288 14.03 14.31 -8.72
N GLY A 289 14.36 15.20 -7.79
CA GLY A 289 15.36 16.25 -8.01
C GLY A 289 15.07 17.20 -9.19
N ARG A 290 13.80 17.34 -9.62
CA ARG A 290 13.46 18.11 -10.83
C ARG A 290 13.98 19.56 -10.74
N PRO A 291 14.53 20.14 -11.82
CA PRO A 291 14.87 21.54 -11.87
C PRO A 291 13.59 22.40 -11.78
N LEU A 292 13.66 23.59 -11.20
CA LEU A 292 12.53 24.53 -11.15
C LEU A 292 11.96 24.80 -12.56
N PRO A 293 10.65 25.08 -12.72
CA PRO A 293 10.04 25.37 -14.03
C PRO A 293 10.82 26.38 -14.86
N VAL A 294 11.28 27.47 -14.24
CA VAL A 294 12.07 28.53 -14.87
C VAL A 294 13.43 28.05 -15.41
N HIS A 295 14.03 27.01 -14.84
CA HIS A 295 15.29 26.44 -15.32
C HIS A 295 15.08 25.56 -16.56
N LEU A 296 14.00 24.77 -16.62
CA LEU A 296 13.63 24.02 -17.82
C LEU A 296 13.20 24.97 -18.95
N ALA A 297 12.37 25.98 -18.64
CA ALA A 297 12.00 27.01 -19.61
C ALA A 297 13.24 27.78 -20.13
N LYS A 298 14.28 27.97 -19.30
CA LYS A 298 15.56 28.55 -19.71
C LYS A 298 16.38 27.64 -20.63
N SER A 299 16.45 26.33 -20.38
CA SER A 299 17.16 25.40 -21.27
C SER A 299 16.43 25.17 -22.61
N MET A 300 15.13 25.48 -22.69
CA MET A 300 14.36 25.53 -23.94
C MET A 300 14.66 26.77 -24.81
N MET A 301 15.27 27.83 -24.28
CA MET A 301 15.48 29.08 -25.02
C MET A 301 16.35 28.98 -26.30
N PRO A 302 17.36 28.10 -26.43
CA PRO A 302 18.14 27.96 -27.66
C PRO A 302 17.41 27.33 -28.85
N TYR A 303 16.26 26.68 -28.63
CA TYR A 303 15.54 25.91 -29.66
C TYR A 303 14.44 26.75 -30.30
N ASP A 304 14.24 26.60 -31.61
CA ASP A 304 13.24 27.36 -32.36
C ASP A 304 11.82 26.82 -32.14
N VAL A 305 11.72 25.49 -32.10
CA VAL A 305 10.47 24.73 -32.01
C VAL A 305 10.50 23.82 -30.79
N LEU A 306 9.46 23.92 -29.97
CA LEU A 306 9.30 23.13 -28.75
C LEU A 306 8.13 22.17 -28.95
N SER A 307 8.46 20.89 -29.03
CA SER A 307 7.52 19.78 -29.16
C SER A 307 7.26 19.16 -27.79
N PHE A 308 6.00 18.81 -27.51
CA PHE A 308 5.58 18.23 -26.24
C PHE A 308 4.73 17.00 -26.49
N ASP A 309 4.99 15.93 -25.74
CA ASP A 309 3.99 14.89 -25.52
C ASP A 309 2.80 15.44 -24.70
N VAL A 310 1.63 14.80 -24.78
CA VAL A 310 0.40 15.25 -24.15
C VAL A 310 0.11 14.58 -22.80
N PHE A 311 0.10 13.25 -22.70
CA PHE A 311 -0.41 12.56 -21.51
C PHE A 311 0.70 12.14 -20.56
N ASP A 312 0.49 12.32 -19.25
CA ASP A 312 1.50 12.26 -18.19
C ASP A 312 2.66 13.29 -18.33
N THR A 313 2.82 13.90 -19.50
CA THR A 313 3.67 15.08 -19.77
C THR A 313 2.93 16.41 -19.52
N LEU A 314 1.98 16.81 -20.38
CA LEU A 314 1.24 18.09 -20.23
C LEU A 314 -0.04 17.92 -19.41
N ILE A 315 -0.76 16.82 -19.60
CA ILE A 315 -2.07 16.52 -19.01
C ILE A 315 -1.92 15.29 -18.11
N LEU A 316 -2.31 15.44 -16.85
CA LEU A 316 -2.34 14.35 -15.87
C LEU A 316 -3.79 13.86 -15.68
N ARG A 317 -3.93 12.57 -15.35
CA ARG A 317 -5.18 11.98 -14.87
C ARG A 317 -5.11 11.73 -13.35
N PRO A 318 -6.25 11.71 -12.63
CA PRO A 318 -6.28 11.49 -11.19
C PRO A 318 -6.16 10.02 -10.79
N PHE A 319 -5.73 9.13 -11.69
CA PHE A 319 -5.63 7.68 -11.49
C PHE A 319 -4.18 7.21 -11.60
N ALA A 320 -3.87 6.06 -10.98
CA ALA A 320 -2.56 5.43 -11.11
C ALA A 320 -2.38 4.69 -12.44
N GLU A 321 -3.48 4.17 -12.99
CA GLU A 321 -3.55 3.47 -14.27
C GLU A 321 -4.64 4.15 -15.12
N PRO A 322 -4.34 4.74 -16.29
CA PRO A 322 -5.31 5.51 -17.07
C PRO A 322 -6.61 4.77 -17.41
N SER A 323 -6.54 3.44 -17.61
CA SER A 323 -7.70 2.60 -17.94
C SER A 323 -8.76 2.48 -16.84
N ASP A 324 -8.47 2.92 -15.60
CA ASP A 324 -9.47 2.96 -14.53
C ASP A 324 -10.52 4.06 -14.74
N LEU A 325 -10.23 5.06 -15.58
CA LEU A 325 -11.22 6.06 -16.02
C LEU A 325 -12.41 5.41 -16.75
N PHE A 326 -12.20 4.29 -17.45
CA PHE A 326 -13.28 3.56 -18.12
C PHE A 326 -14.32 2.98 -17.13
N ILE A 327 -14.00 2.87 -15.84
CA ILE A 327 -14.98 2.47 -14.81
C ILE A 327 -16.07 3.55 -14.68
N LEU A 328 -15.69 4.83 -14.71
CA LEU A 328 -16.61 5.96 -14.63
C LEU A 328 -17.42 6.13 -15.93
N VAL A 329 -16.81 5.82 -17.09
CA VAL A 329 -17.50 5.77 -18.39
C VAL A 329 -18.55 4.66 -18.41
N GLY A 330 -18.22 3.47 -17.88
CA GLY A 330 -19.16 2.36 -17.74
C GLY A 330 -20.38 2.71 -16.89
N GLU A 331 -20.16 3.38 -15.76
CA GLU A 331 -21.23 3.85 -14.86
C GLU A 331 -22.13 4.91 -15.55
N GLU A 332 -21.55 5.90 -16.25
CA GLU A 332 -22.32 6.93 -16.98
C GLU A 332 -23.05 6.39 -18.22
N LEU A 333 -22.63 5.24 -18.75
CA LEU A 333 -23.33 4.49 -19.81
C LEU A 333 -24.32 3.43 -19.29
N GLY A 334 -24.19 3.00 -18.03
CA GLY A 334 -24.97 1.91 -17.44
C GLY A 334 -24.52 0.50 -17.86
N ILE A 335 -23.25 0.33 -18.27
CA ILE A 335 -22.71 -0.96 -18.74
C ILE A 335 -21.83 -1.62 -17.67
N MET A 336 -22.17 -2.86 -17.31
CA MET A 336 -21.35 -3.71 -16.44
C MET A 336 -20.09 -4.21 -17.17
N ASP A 337 -18.98 -4.35 -16.44
CA ASP A 337 -17.66 -4.80 -16.93
C ASP A 337 -17.06 -3.95 -18.09
N PHE A 338 -17.54 -2.71 -18.24
CA PHE A 338 -17.18 -1.83 -19.35
C PHE A 338 -15.66 -1.61 -19.51
N CYS A 339 -14.89 -1.59 -18.43
CA CYS A 339 -13.44 -1.37 -18.49
C CYS A 339 -12.71 -2.46 -19.30
N GLU A 340 -13.08 -3.73 -19.15
CA GLU A 340 -12.44 -4.82 -19.89
C GLU A 340 -13.06 -4.99 -21.29
N ILE A 341 -14.36 -4.70 -21.45
CA ILE A 341 -15.01 -4.56 -22.78
C ILE A 341 -14.32 -3.48 -23.62
N ARG A 342 -14.10 -2.28 -23.08
CA ARG A 342 -13.48 -1.13 -23.75
C ARG A 342 -12.00 -1.36 -24.10
N LYS A 343 -11.26 -2.14 -23.30
CA LYS A 343 -9.90 -2.60 -23.63
C LYS A 343 -9.90 -3.63 -24.76
N LYS A 344 -10.80 -4.63 -24.69
CA LYS A 344 -10.98 -5.64 -25.73
C LYS A 344 -11.37 -5.00 -27.06
N ALA A 345 -12.36 -4.12 -27.04
CA ALA A 345 -12.83 -3.35 -28.20
C ALA A 345 -11.70 -2.56 -28.89
N GLU A 346 -10.75 -2.02 -28.11
CA GLU A 346 -9.57 -1.35 -28.69
C GLU A 346 -8.62 -2.33 -29.37
N GLU A 347 -8.27 -3.46 -28.74
CA GLU A 347 -7.43 -4.47 -29.41
C GLU A 347 -8.13 -5.06 -30.65
N ASP A 348 -9.45 -5.25 -30.60
CA ASP A 348 -10.25 -5.75 -31.72
C ASP A 348 -10.29 -4.73 -32.87
N ALA A 349 -10.48 -3.43 -32.57
CA ALA A 349 -10.36 -2.35 -33.54
C ALA A 349 -8.94 -2.27 -34.12
N ARG A 350 -7.89 -2.40 -33.30
CA ARG A 350 -6.49 -2.35 -33.77
C ARG A 350 -6.16 -3.54 -34.68
N ARG A 351 -6.69 -4.73 -34.41
CA ARG A 351 -6.57 -5.91 -35.30
C ARG A 351 -7.38 -5.75 -36.60
N LYS A 352 -8.58 -5.17 -36.53
CA LYS A 352 -9.41 -4.79 -37.69
C LYS A 352 -8.68 -3.77 -38.59
N SER A 353 -8.07 -2.74 -38.00
CA SER A 353 -7.26 -1.74 -38.69
C SER A 353 -5.99 -2.35 -39.31
N GLU A 354 -5.31 -3.25 -38.61
CA GLU A 354 -4.10 -3.90 -39.13
C GLU A 354 -4.39 -4.78 -40.35
N PHE A 355 -5.52 -5.49 -40.35
CA PHE A 355 -5.97 -6.30 -41.50
C PHE A 355 -6.47 -5.46 -42.69
N LEU A 356 -7.19 -4.36 -42.44
CA LEU A 356 -7.84 -3.56 -43.50
C LEU A 356 -7.00 -2.39 -44.02
N ARG A 357 -6.18 -1.77 -43.16
CA ARG A 357 -5.42 -0.53 -43.43
C ARG A 357 -3.91 -0.73 -43.33
N GLY A 358 -3.42 -1.88 -42.83
CA GLY A 358 -1.99 -2.15 -42.65
C GLY A 358 -1.35 -1.41 -41.48
N THR A 359 -2.13 -0.79 -40.59
CA THR A 359 -1.66 -0.07 -39.40
C THR A 359 -2.44 -0.48 -38.16
N ARG A 360 -1.80 -0.43 -36.99
CA ARG A 360 -2.45 -0.69 -35.69
C ARG A 360 -3.00 0.58 -35.03
N GLU A 361 -3.03 1.69 -35.76
CA GLU A 361 -3.65 2.93 -35.30
C GLU A 361 -5.15 2.95 -35.61
N VAL A 362 -5.91 3.54 -34.68
CA VAL A 362 -7.38 3.57 -34.62
C VAL A 362 -7.83 4.87 -33.97
N THR A 363 -8.96 5.40 -34.43
CA THR A 363 -9.65 6.51 -33.76
C THR A 363 -10.56 6.00 -32.64
N LEU A 364 -10.99 6.90 -31.76
CA LEU A 364 -12.02 6.66 -30.76
C LEU A 364 -13.29 6.08 -31.40
N TYR A 365 -13.64 6.53 -32.61
CA TYR A 365 -14.81 6.06 -33.34
C TYR A 365 -14.63 4.61 -33.85
N ASP A 366 -13.46 4.26 -34.41
CA ASP A 366 -13.13 2.87 -34.79
C ASP A 366 -13.25 1.90 -33.58
N ILE A 367 -12.90 2.37 -32.37
CA ILE A 367 -13.04 1.59 -31.14
C ILE A 367 -14.52 1.47 -30.74
N TYR A 368 -15.28 2.56 -30.80
CA TYR A 368 -16.67 2.56 -30.38
C TYR A 368 -17.61 1.83 -31.35
N GLU A 369 -17.24 1.61 -32.62
CA GLU A 369 -17.89 0.60 -33.47
C GLU A 369 -17.89 -0.80 -32.81
N MET A 370 -16.75 -1.21 -32.24
CA MET A 370 -16.61 -2.51 -31.57
C MET A 370 -17.33 -2.54 -30.21
N VAL A 371 -17.42 -1.40 -29.52
CA VAL A 371 -18.22 -1.26 -28.29
C VAL A 371 -19.71 -1.36 -28.61
N GLU A 372 -20.19 -0.75 -29.69
CA GLU A 372 -21.58 -0.83 -30.12
C GLU A 372 -21.96 -2.28 -30.51
N GLU A 373 -21.08 -2.99 -31.22
CA GLU A 373 -21.30 -4.40 -31.59
C GLU A 373 -21.40 -5.34 -30.37
N GLU A 374 -20.61 -5.13 -29.31
CA GLU A 374 -20.66 -5.95 -28.09
C GLU A 374 -21.78 -5.54 -27.12
N THR A 375 -22.13 -4.25 -27.03
CA THR A 375 -22.97 -3.70 -25.94
C THR A 375 -24.31 -3.11 -26.37
N GLY A 376 -24.51 -2.79 -27.65
CA GLY A 376 -25.70 -2.11 -28.15
C GLY A 376 -25.81 -0.63 -27.76
N VAL A 377 -24.75 0.00 -27.23
CA VAL A 377 -24.68 1.46 -27.06
C VAL A 377 -24.13 2.11 -28.32
N ASP A 378 -24.97 2.99 -28.91
CA ASP A 378 -24.64 3.92 -30.00
C ASP A 378 -23.20 4.47 -29.87
N ALA A 379 -22.38 4.21 -30.89
CA ALA A 379 -20.95 4.52 -30.87
C ALA A 379 -20.66 6.01 -30.68
N VAL A 380 -21.52 6.89 -31.22
CA VAL A 380 -21.34 8.35 -31.13
C VAL A 380 -21.59 8.84 -29.70
N LYS A 381 -22.63 8.34 -29.03
CA LYS A 381 -22.92 8.58 -27.61
C LYS A 381 -21.80 8.02 -26.75
N GLY A 382 -21.37 6.78 -26.99
CA GLY A 382 -20.31 6.12 -26.21
C GLY A 382 -18.99 6.89 -26.26
N ALA A 383 -18.49 7.17 -27.47
CA ALA A 383 -17.29 7.96 -27.69
C ALA A 383 -17.39 9.35 -27.05
N ARG A 384 -18.56 10.01 -27.15
CA ARG A 384 -18.80 11.31 -26.52
C ARG A 384 -18.79 11.24 -24.99
N THR A 385 -19.34 10.19 -24.37
CA THR A 385 -19.28 10.02 -22.91
C THR A 385 -17.86 9.78 -22.43
N GLU A 386 -17.06 8.99 -23.14
CA GLU A 386 -15.63 8.81 -22.81
C GLU A 386 -14.85 10.12 -22.90
N PHE A 387 -14.99 10.85 -24.02
CA PHE A 387 -14.33 12.14 -24.20
C PHE A 387 -14.78 13.18 -23.16
N LEU A 388 -16.07 13.24 -22.83
CA LEU A 388 -16.57 14.14 -21.79
C LEU A 388 -16.04 13.76 -20.40
N THR A 389 -15.86 12.47 -20.11
CA THR A 389 -15.28 12.00 -18.84
C THR A 389 -13.79 12.28 -18.73
N GLU A 390 -13.03 12.10 -19.82
CA GLU A 390 -11.66 12.61 -19.93
C GLU A 390 -11.62 14.13 -19.67
N ARG A 391 -12.49 14.91 -20.32
CA ARG A 391 -12.55 16.38 -20.14
C ARG A 391 -13.07 16.84 -18.77
N LYS A 392 -13.73 15.97 -17.98
CA LYS A 392 -14.10 16.23 -16.57
C LYS A 392 -12.91 16.00 -15.62
N LEU A 393 -12.01 15.06 -15.94
CA LEU A 393 -11.04 14.49 -14.99
C LEU A 393 -9.58 14.82 -15.32
N CYS A 394 -9.22 14.97 -16.59
CA CYS A 394 -7.91 15.43 -17.02
C CYS A 394 -7.65 16.86 -16.53
N PHE A 395 -6.45 17.09 -16.00
CA PHE A 395 -6.01 18.41 -15.55
C PHE A 395 -4.58 18.70 -16.02
N ALA A 396 -4.23 19.98 -16.12
CA ALA A 396 -2.87 20.36 -16.49
C ALA A 396 -1.86 19.95 -15.42
N ASN A 397 -0.76 19.36 -15.86
CA ASN A 397 0.45 19.22 -15.08
C ASN A 397 0.90 20.63 -14.58
N PRO A 398 0.87 20.91 -13.26
CA PRO A 398 1.15 22.26 -12.76
C PRO A 398 2.54 22.76 -13.16
N TYR A 399 3.53 21.87 -13.18
CA TYR A 399 4.91 22.15 -13.56
C TYR A 399 5.00 22.54 -15.04
N MET A 400 4.49 21.69 -15.93
CA MET A 400 4.59 21.93 -17.38
C MET A 400 3.70 23.08 -17.86
N LEU A 401 2.59 23.39 -17.18
CA LEU A 401 1.78 24.57 -17.47
C LEU A 401 2.53 25.88 -17.22
N GLU A 402 3.37 25.91 -16.18
CA GLU A 402 4.21 27.07 -15.87
C GLU A 402 5.33 27.22 -16.91
N VAL A 403 6.01 26.12 -17.27
CA VAL A 403 7.00 26.05 -18.35
C VAL A 403 6.41 26.52 -19.68
N PHE A 404 5.26 25.97 -20.08
CA PHE A 404 4.53 26.30 -21.30
C PHE A 404 4.21 27.79 -21.40
N ARG A 405 3.69 28.39 -20.32
CA ARG A 405 3.40 29.83 -20.26
C ARG A 405 4.66 30.69 -20.44
N MET A 406 5.78 30.30 -19.84
CA MET A 406 7.06 31.02 -20.01
C MET A 406 7.60 30.94 -21.45
N VAL A 407 7.55 29.78 -22.10
CA VAL A 407 8.05 29.66 -23.49
C VAL A 407 7.09 30.29 -24.51
N LYS A 408 5.77 30.19 -24.30
CA LYS A 408 4.75 30.90 -25.10
C LYS A 408 4.95 32.42 -25.05
N ALA A 409 5.21 32.97 -23.86
CA ALA A 409 5.49 34.39 -23.66
C ALA A 409 6.81 34.87 -24.32
N ARG A 410 7.64 33.96 -24.84
CA ARG A 410 8.84 34.27 -25.64
C ARG A 410 8.65 34.03 -27.14
N GLY A 411 7.42 33.78 -27.61
CA GLY A 411 7.11 33.62 -29.02
C GLY A 411 7.71 32.36 -29.66
N LYS A 412 8.01 31.33 -28.86
CA LYS A 412 8.47 30.03 -29.37
C LYS A 412 7.35 29.33 -30.13
N THR A 413 7.70 28.61 -31.20
CA THR A 413 6.77 27.74 -31.91
C THR A 413 6.50 26.51 -31.05
N LEU A 414 5.25 26.26 -30.68
CA LEU A 414 4.87 25.17 -29.78
C LEU A 414 4.09 24.12 -30.55
N VAL A 415 4.43 22.84 -30.35
CA VAL A 415 3.80 21.71 -31.05
C VAL A 415 3.44 20.62 -30.03
N ALA A 416 2.29 19.97 -30.19
CA ALA A 416 1.94 18.76 -29.43
C ALA A 416 2.06 17.50 -30.33
N VAL A 417 2.52 16.38 -29.77
CA VAL A 417 2.69 15.10 -30.47
C VAL A 417 2.26 13.96 -29.55
N SER A 418 1.24 13.16 -29.92
CA SER A 418 0.70 12.13 -29.04
C SER A 418 0.41 10.80 -29.75
N ASP A 419 0.73 9.69 -29.09
CA ASP A 419 0.32 8.34 -29.50
C ASP A 419 -1.05 8.05 -28.84
N MET A 420 -2.14 8.42 -29.51
CA MET A 420 -3.50 8.41 -28.93
C MET A 420 -4.58 8.13 -29.98
N TYR A 421 -5.69 7.52 -29.54
CA TYR A 421 -6.89 7.29 -30.36
C TYR A 421 -7.84 8.50 -30.43
N LEU A 422 -7.63 9.57 -29.66
CA LEU A 422 -8.45 10.79 -29.71
C LEU A 422 -8.04 11.62 -30.93
N PRO A 423 -8.90 11.81 -31.96
CA PRO A 423 -8.55 12.64 -33.11
C PRO A 423 -8.19 14.06 -32.72
N ARG A 424 -7.38 14.72 -33.56
CA ARG A 424 -6.86 16.08 -33.36
C ARG A 424 -7.84 17.06 -32.73
N GLU A 425 -9.07 17.15 -33.24
CA GLU A 425 -10.06 18.14 -32.80
C GLU A 425 -10.45 17.95 -31.32
N LEU A 426 -10.60 16.69 -30.89
CA LEU A 426 -10.87 16.35 -29.49
C LEU A 426 -9.65 16.62 -28.60
N LEU A 427 -8.45 16.31 -29.10
CA LEU A 427 -7.21 16.53 -28.34
C LEU A 427 -6.88 18.03 -28.20
N GLU A 428 -7.15 18.84 -29.22
CA GLU A 428 -7.07 20.31 -29.16
C GLU A 428 -8.10 20.91 -28.18
N GLU A 429 -9.32 20.36 -28.11
CA GLU A 429 -10.29 20.78 -27.09
C GLU A 429 -9.83 20.41 -25.67
N LEU A 430 -9.27 19.21 -25.47
CA LEU A 430 -8.79 18.75 -24.16
C LEU A 430 -7.56 19.53 -23.67
N LEU A 431 -6.63 19.85 -24.57
CA LEU A 431 -5.50 20.74 -24.30
C LEU A 431 -6.00 22.15 -23.90
N ARG A 432 -6.97 22.68 -24.64
CA ARG A 432 -7.61 23.99 -24.34
C ARG A 432 -8.32 23.98 -22.99
N SER A 433 -9.07 22.94 -22.63
CA SER A 433 -9.72 22.85 -21.32
C SER A 433 -8.72 22.75 -20.16
N CYS A 434 -7.53 22.21 -20.41
CA CYS A 434 -6.40 22.24 -19.48
C CYS A 434 -5.63 23.59 -19.49
N GLY A 435 -5.99 24.55 -20.34
CA GLY A 435 -5.31 25.86 -20.45
C GLY A 435 -4.03 25.86 -21.28
N TYR A 436 -3.80 24.82 -22.09
CA TYR A 436 -2.75 24.78 -23.10
C TYR A 436 -3.30 25.26 -24.45
N GLU A 437 -3.05 26.52 -24.76
CA GLU A 437 -3.51 27.18 -25.99
C GLU A 437 -2.35 27.70 -26.83
N GLY A 438 -2.50 27.72 -28.15
CA GLY A 438 -1.52 28.34 -29.06
C GLY A 438 -0.38 27.42 -29.49
N PHE A 439 -0.66 26.12 -29.65
CA PHE A 439 0.16 25.26 -30.50
C PHE A 439 0.01 25.68 -31.97
N SER A 440 1.07 25.57 -32.78
CA SER A 440 0.98 25.71 -34.24
C SER A 440 0.39 24.45 -34.88
N HIS A 441 0.67 23.29 -34.31
CA HIS A 441 0.12 22.00 -34.75
C HIS A 441 -0.03 21.02 -33.59
N VAL A 442 -1.00 20.11 -33.71
CA VAL A 442 -1.16 18.94 -32.85
C VAL A 442 -1.11 17.70 -33.75
N PHE A 443 -0.11 16.86 -33.55
CA PHE A 443 0.09 15.61 -34.29
C PHE A 443 -0.41 14.43 -33.44
N VAL A 444 -1.29 13.60 -34.00
CA VAL A 444 -1.82 12.41 -33.31
C VAL A 444 -1.64 11.15 -34.14
N SER A 445 -1.28 10.04 -33.49
CA SER A 445 -0.98 8.79 -34.18
C SER A 445 -2.15 8.20 -34.97
N CYS A 446 -3.39 8.37 -34.51
CA CYS A 446 -4.58 7.94 -35.24
C CYS A 446 -4.76 8.69 -36.58
N ASP A 447 -4.61 10.02 -36.57
CA ASP A 447 -4.78 10.86 -37.77
C ASP A 447 -3.68 10.64 -38.81
N TYR A 448 -2.44 10.41 -38.37
CA TYR A 448 -1.27 10.19 -39.24
C TYR A 448 -0.94 8.71 -39.48
N SER A 449 -1.69 7.78 -38.88
CA SER A 449 -1.52 6.32 -38.98
C SER A 449 -0.14 5.77 -38.55
N CYS A 450 0.65 6.52 -37.78
CA CYS A 450 2.00 6.17 -37.32
C CYS A 450 2.30 6.72 -35.92
N THR A 451 3.26 6.14 -35.20
CA THR A 451 3.52 6.45 -33.78
C THR A 451 4.89 7.08 -33.51
N LYS A 452 5.03 7.81 -32.39
CA LYS A 452 6.30 8.29 -31.81
C LYS A 452 7.27 7.14 -31.61
N ARG A 453 6.81 6.01 -31.05
CA ARG A 453 7.64 4.81 -30.79
C ARG A 453 8.26 4.17 -32.05
N LYS A 454 7.64 4.34 -33.23
CA LYS A 454 8.21 3.93 -34.54
C LYS A 454 8.97 5.06 -35.24
N GLY A 455 8.96 6.27 -34.69
CA GLY A 455 9.59 7.47 -35.23
C GLY A 455 8.72 8.30 -36.18
N GLY A 456 7.62 7.74 -36.71
CA GLY A 456 6.87 8.35 -37.82
C GLY A 456 6.34 9.75 -37.54
N LEU A 457 5.85 10.03 -36.32
CA LEU A 457 5.42 11.37 -35.93
C LEU A 457 6.59 12.36 -35.82
N PHE A 458 7.80 11.89 -35.48
CA PHE A 458 9.01 12.71 -35.49
C PHE A 458 9.54 12.94 -36.91
N ASP A 459 9.42 11.96 -37.81
CA ASP A 459 9.73 12.12 -39.23
C ASP A 459 8.81 13.18 -39.88
N ILE A 460 7.52 13.20 -39.51
CA ILE A 460 6.56 14.24 -39.92
C ILE A 460 6.90 15.60 -39.31
N LEU A 461 7.12 15.67 -37.98
CA LEU A 461 7.51 16.87 -37.27
C LEU A 461 8.78 17.50 -37.88
N ARG A 462 9.79 16.69 -38.21
CA ARG A 462 11.05 17.17 -38.78
C ARG A 462 10.92 17.63 -40.23
N ARG A 463 9.93 17.11 -40.98
CA ARG A 463 9.60 17.55 -42.33
C ARG A 463 8.83 18.87 -42.35
N GLU A 464 7.95 19.09 -41.38
CA GLU A 464 7.15 20.33 -41.29
C GLU A 464 7.94 21.50 -40.66
N TYR A 465 8.85 21.21 -39.72
CA TYR A 465 9.58 22.23 -38.96
C TYR A 465 11.10 22.21 -39.21
N SER A 466 11.60 23.32 -39.77
CA SER A 466 13.03 23.62 -39.88
C SER A 466 13.60 24.19 -38.56
N GLY A 467 14.92 24.36 -38.49
CA GLY A 467 15.60 24.89 -37.29
C GLY A 467 15.94 23.81 -36.26
N GLN A 468 16.17 24.26 -35.01
CA GLN A 468 16.48 23.44 -33.85
C GLN A 468 15.18 23.04 -33.11
N ILE A 469 14.92 21.74 -33.01
CA ILE A 469 13.72 21.19 -32.36
C ILE A 469 14.14 20.51 -31.05
N LEU A 470 13.42 20.82 -29.97
CA LEU A 470 13.49 20.10 -28.69
C LEU A 470 12.13 19.45 -28.41
N HIS A 471 12.11 18.15 -28.14
CA HIS A 471 10.95 17.41 -27.65
C HIS A 471 11.02 17.20 -26.13
N VAL A 472 9.86 17.20 -25.47
CA VAL A 472 9.70 16.82 -24.06
C VAL A 472 8.56 15.81 -23.94
N GLY A 473 8.85 14.65 -23.38
CA GLY A 473 7.87 13.60 -23.08
C GLY A 473 8.32 12.68 -21.96
N ASP A 474 7.44 11.81 -21.48
CA ASP A 474 7.69 11.01 -20.28
C ASP A 474 8.37 9.67 -20.55
N HIS A 475 8.07 9.05 -21.70
CA HIS A 475 8.41 7.67 -21.97
C HIS A 475 9.80 7.56 -22.62
N PRO A 476 10.79 6.88 -22.00
CA PRO A 476 12.17 6.81 -22.52
C PRO A 476 12.27 6.40 -23.99
N ARG A 477 11.68 5.25 -24.34
CA ARG A 477 11.71 4.75 -25.72
C ARG A 477 10.93 5.61 -26.71
N SER A 478 9.70 6.00 -26.37
CA SER A 478 8.79 6.65 -27.30
C SER A 478 9.12 8.12 -27.53
N ASP A 479 9.63 8.84 -26.52
CA ASP A 479 9.80 10.30 -26.59
C ASP A 479 11.26 10.73 -26.62
N VAL A 480 12.16 9.99 -25.97
CA VAL A 480 13.57 10.39 -25.85
C VAL A 480 14.44 9.68 -26.88
N GLU A 481 14.38 8.35 -26.95
CA GLU A 481 15.18 7.57 -27.90
C GLU A 481 14.70 7.78 -29.35
N ALA A 482 13.41 7.61 -29.62
CA ALA A 482 12.88 7.71 -30.98
C ALA A 482 13.01 9.13 -31.58
N ALA A 483 12.92 10.19 -30.76
CA ALA A 483 13.18 11.55 -31.21
C ALA A 483 14.66 11.77 -31.57
N ARG A 484 15.59 11.31 -30.70
CA ARG A 484 17.04 11.42 -30.94
C ARG A 484 17.50 10.60 -32.14
N GLU A 485 16.90 9.44 -32.38
CA GLU A 485 17.10 8.66 -33.63
C GLU A 485 16.72 9.44 -34.90
N ARG A 486 15.89 10.48 -34.80
CA ARG A 486 15.48 11.38 -35.90
C ARG A 486 16.24 12.72 -35.91
N GLY A 487 17.26 12.86 -35.06
CA GLY A 487 18.03 14.10 -34.95
C GLY A 487 17.23 15.26 -34.32
N ILE A 488 16.26 14.94 -33.46
CA ILE A 488 15.55 15.90 -32.61
C ILE A 488 16.10 15.77 -31.20
N GLU A 489 16.47 16.89 -30.57
CA GLU A 489 16.90 16.87 -29.17
C GLU A 489 15.72 16.55 -28.26
N ALA A 490 15.98 15.86 -27.14
CA ALA A 490 14.91 15.38 -26.27
C ALA A 490 15.28 15.43 -24.78
N VAL A 491 14.33 15.84 -23.95
CA VAL A 491 14.42 15.86 -22.47
C VAL A 491 13.29 15.03 -21.88
N GLN A 492 13.63 14.10 -20.99
CA GLN A 492 12.62 13.27 -20.32
C GLN A 492 11.92 14.06 -19.20
N TYR A 493 10.60 14.11 -19.22
CA TYR A 493 9.77 14.45 -18.07
C TYR A 493 9.29 13.15 -17.40
N ARG A 494 10.08 12.53 -16.51
CA ARG A 494 9.72 11.22 -15.88
C ARG A 494 8.26 11.18 -15.40
N ASN A 495 7.56 10.09 -15.69
CA ASN A 495 6.15 9.88 -15.33
C ASN A 495 5.91 10.02 -13.81
N VAL A 496 4.87 10.75 -13.41
CA VAL A 496 4.57 11.01 -11.98
C VAL A 496 4.11 9.76 -11.24
N ASN A 497 3.38 8.86 -11.92
CA ASN A 497 2.89 7.62 -11.34
C ASN A 497 4.01 6.60 -11.18
N GLU A 498 4.90 6.43 -12.17
CA GLU A 498 6.09 5.58 -12.03
C GLU A 498 6.98 6.01 -10.85
N ALA A 499 7.17 7.33 -10.69
CA ALA A 499 8.00 7.89 -9.62
C ALA A 499 7.42 7.65 -8.22
N GLY A 500 6.09 7.80 -8.06
CA GLY A 500 5.42 7.59 -6.78
C GLY A 500 5.09 6.14 -6.44
N LYS A 501 5.00 5.24 -7.43
CA LYS A 501 4.60 3.83 -7.29
C LYS A 501 5.31 3.05 -6.16
N PRO A 502 6.62 3.24 -5.86
CA PRO A 502 7.28 2.54 -4.76
C PRO A 502 6.79 2.94 -3.36
N PHE A 503 6.25 4.16 -3.21
CA PHE A 503 5.99 4.84 -1.94
C PHE A 503 4.49 4.86 -1.56
N ARG A 504 3.68 3.90 -2.05
CA ARG A 504 2.22 3.91 -1.89
C ARG A 504 1.65 2.61 -1.33
N ALA A 505 0.56 2.77 -0.58
CA ALA A 505 -0.26 1.68 -0.10
C ALA A 505 -0.88 0.85 -1.24
N GLY A 506 -0.82 -0.47 -1.05
CA GLY A 506 -1.58 -1.47 -1.80
C GLY A 506 -2.81 -1.94 -1.01
N ASP A 507 -3.34 -3.12 -1.38
CA ASP A 507 -4.46 -3.79 -0.70
C ASP A 507 -5.73 -2.92 -0.54
N MET A 508 -5.96 -2.06 -1.53
CA MET A 508 -7.14 -1.20 -1.66
C MET A 508 -8.02 -1.66 -2.82
N SER A 509 -9.32 -1.34 -2.75
CA SER A 509 -10.25 -1.47 -3.88
C SER A 509 -9.70 -0.73 -5.11
N ARG A 510 -9.90 -1.31 -6.30
CA ARG A 510 -9.26 -0.86 -7.56
C ARG A 510 -9.46 0.65 -7.79
N LEU A 511 -10.70 1.11 -7.70
CA LEU A 511 -11.05 2.49 -7.99
C LEU A 511 -10.54 3.49 -6.94
N ALA A 512 -10.85 3.28 -5.65
CA ALA A 512 -10.41 4.19 -4.58
C ALA A 512 -8.88 4.22 -4.45
N GLY A 513 -8.22 3.06 -4.55
CA GLY A 513 -6.77 2.95 -4.52
C GLY A 513 -6.08 3.60 -5.72
N SER A 514 -6.64 3.47 -6.93
CA SER A 514 -6.08 4.12 -8.12
C SER A 514 -6.26 5.64 -8.07
N ALA A 515 -7.43 6.12 -7.63
CA ALA A 515 -7.71 7.55 -7.43
C ALA A 515 -6.79 8.18 -6.37
N TYR A 516 -6.65 7.53 -5.21
CA TYR A 516 -5.73 7.94 -4.15
C TYR A 516 -4.29 8.05 -4.67
N ARG A 517 -3.78 6.98 -5.32
CA ARG A 517 -2.40 6.96 -5.83
C ARG A 517 -2.17 8.01 -6.91
N GLY A 518 -3.07 8.15 -7.88
CA GLY A 518 -2.94 9.15 -8.95
C GLY A 518 -2.88 10.59 -8.43
N ILE A 519 -3.80 10.98 -7.56
CA ILE A 519 -3.83 12.33 -6.96
C ILE A 519 -2.56 12.61 -6.14
N VAL A 520 -2.11 11.67 -5.30
CA VAL A 520 -0.89 11.86 -4.49
C VAL A 520 0.36 11.91 -5.36
N ASN A 521 0.45 11.04 -6.37
CA ASN A 521 1.58 11.02 -7.29
C ASN A 521 1.66 12.31 -8.10
N ALA A 522 0.53 12.79 -8.63
CA ALA A 522 0.45 14.07 -9.31
C ALA A 522 0.81 15.26 -8.38
N LYS A 523 0.40 15.24 -7.10
CA LYS A 523 0.74 16.30 -6.12
C LYS A 523 2.24 16.38 -5.84
N LEU A 524 2.88 15.24 -5.56
CA LEU A 524 4.27 15.22 -5.07
C LEU A 524 5.29 15.16 -6.21
N HIS A 525 5.06 14.37 -7.25
CA HIS A 525 6.07 14.11 -8.28
C HIS A 525 6.04 15.06 -9.47
N ASN A 526 5.09 16.00 -9.56
CA ASN A 526 5.08 16.95 -10.68
C ASN A 526 6.32 17.87 -10.69
N GLY A 527 6.86 18.21 -9.51
CA GLY A 527 8.11 18.95 -9.31
C GLY A 527 8.01 20.48 -9.31
N ARG A 528 6.80 21.05 -9.29
CA ARG A 528 6.58 22.51 -9.15
C ARG A 528 6.77 22.98 -7.71
N ASP A 529 6.07 22.32 -6.81
CA ASP A 529 5.95 22.67 -5.39
C ASP A 529 6.73 21.65 -4.54
N ARG A 530 7.22 22.08 -3.37
CA ARG A 530 7.97 21.23 -2.41
C ARG A 530 7.32 21.33 -1.03
N TYR A 531 7.25 20.20 -0.33
CA TYR A 531 6.54 20.09 0.95
C TYR A 531 7.49 19.69 2.09
N THR A 532 6.95 19.61 3.31
CA THR A 532 7.67 19.02 4.45
C THR A 532 7.22 17.56 4.64
N PRO A 533 8.05 16.70 5.28
CA PRO A 533 7.64 15.34 5.66
C PRO A 533 6.35 15.31 6.49
N TRP A 534 6.11 16.33 7.32
CA TRP A 534 4.89 16.45 8.13
C TRP A 534 3.66 16.85 7.29
N TYR A 535 3.80 17.74 6.31
CA TYR A 535 2.75 18.01 5.32
C TYR A 535 2.41 16.76 4.50
N GLU A 536 3.42 16.04 4.04
CA GLU A 536 3.23 14.82 3.24
C GLU A 536 2.55 13.72 4.07
N VAL A 537 2.84 13.61 5.37
CA VAL A 537 2.08 12.70 6.26
C VAL A 537 0.60 13.08 6.36
N GLY A 538 0.28 14.37 6.36
CA GLY A 538 -1.08 14.88 6.21
C GLY A 538 -1.72 14.47 4.88
N TYR A 539 -1.07 14.80 3.78
CA TYR A 539 -1.61 14.62 2.43
C TYR A 539 -1.72 13.14 2.01
N VAL A 540 -0.71 12.32 2.33
CA VAL A 540 -0.61 10.92 1.90
C VAL A 540 -1.39 9.99 2.84
N TYR A 541 -1.13 10.03 4.16
CA TYR A 541 -1.64 9.00 5.08
C TYR A 541 -2.91 9.41 5.84
N THR A 542 -3.16 10.72 5.97
CA THR A 542 -4.21 11.25 6.85
C THR A 542 -5.43 11.76 6.08
N GLY A 543 -5.21 12.36 4.89
CA GLY A 543 -6.23 12.94 4.00
C GLY A 543 -7.39 12.00 3.65
N LEU A 544 -7.08 10.84 3.05
CA LEU A 544 -8.07 9.87 2.60
C LEU A 544 -8.95 9.36 3.75
N TYR A 545 -8.32 9.06 4.89
CA TYR A 545 -9.00 8.66 6.11
C TYR A 545 -9.98 9.73 6.61
N CYS A 546 -9.50 10.96 6.80
CA CYS A 546 -10.34 12.03 7.36
C CYS A 546 -11.51 12.38 6.43
N MET A 547 -11.28 12.36 5.11
CA MET A 547 -12.29 12.59 4.09
C MET A 547 -13.41 11.53 4.16
N GLY A 548 -13.04 10.24 4.10
CA GLY A 548 -13.99 9.13 4.16
C GLY A 548 -14.76 9.07 5.50
N PHE A 549 -14.09 9.35 6.62
CA PHE A 549 -14.75 9.41 7.93
C PHE A 549 -15.75 10.57 8.02
N CYS A 550 -15.40 11.76 7.51
CA CYS A 550 -16.31 12.90 7.49
C CYS A 550 -17.50 12.68 6.54
N ARG A 551 -17.30 12.02 5.39
CA ARG A 551 -18.40 11.58 4.51
C ARG A 551 -19.34 10.62 5.24
N TRP A 552 -18.81 9.57 5.86
CA TRP A 552 -19.59 8.58 6.62
C TRP A 552 -20.40 9.22 7.78
N ILE A 553 -19.80 10.16 8.52
CA ILE A 553 -20.51 10.94 9.56
C ILE A 553 -21.69 11.72 8.94
N MET A 554 -21.51 12.35 7.79
CA MET A 554 -22.57 13.15 7.14
C MET A 554 -23.70 12.28 6.57
N GLU A 555 -23.39 11.09 6.08
CA GLU A 555 -24.40 10.11 5.66
C GLU A 555 -25.20 9.56 6.85
N TYR A 556 -24.52 9.23 7.95
CA TYR A 556 -25.18 8.86 9.19
C TYR A 556 -26.07 10.00 9.71
N ALA A 557 -25.58 11.25 9.64
CA ALA A 557 -26.33 12.44 10.03
C ALA A 557 -27.62 12.60 9.22
N ARG A 558 -27.55 12.47 7.89
CA ARG A 558 -28.72 12.48 7.00
C ARG A 558 -29.68 11.32 7.32
N ALA A 559 -29.17 10.10 7.47
CA ALA A 559 -29.96 8.89 7.67
C ALA A 559 -30.70 8.82 9.03
N ARG A 560 -30.22 9.54 10.07
CA ARG A 560 -30.89 9.66 11.38
C ARG A 560 -31.59 11.01 11.60
N GLY A 561 -31.41 11.96 10.69
CA GLY A 561 -31.90 13.34 10.83
C GLY A 561 -31.22 14.11 11.96
N LEU A 562 -29.90 13.95 12.11
CA LEU A 562 -29.14 14.69 13.12
C LEU A 562 -29.09 16.18 12.76
N GLU A 563 -29.13 17.01 13.80
CA GLU A 563 -29.19 18.47 13.71
C GLU A 563 -27.84 19.13 14.07
N LYS A 564 -26.91 18.37 14.70
CA LYS A 564 -25.59 18.86 15.12
C LYS A 564 -24.56 17.75 15.28
N ILE A 565 -23.28 18.06 15.07
CA ILE A 565 -22.15 17.17 15.39
C ILE A 565 -21.19 17.83 16.39
N LEU A 566 -20.82 17.09 17.43
CA LEU A 566 -19.95 17.49 18.52
C LEU A 566 -18.62 16.73 18.39
N PHE A 567 -17.58 17.41 17.91
CA PHE A 567 -16.24 16.84 17.81
C PHE A 567 -15.49 17.03 19.13
N LEU A 568 -15.00 15.94 19.73
CA LEU A 568 -14.26 16.00 20.99
C LEU A 568 -12.82 16.49 20.79
N ALA A 569 -12.26 17.12 21.83
CA ALA A 569 -10.96 17.77 21.77
C ALA A 569 -9.75 16.83 21.62
N ARG A 570 -8.62 17.43 21.23
CA ARG A 570 -7.48 16.79 20.56
C ARG A 570 -7.90 16.32 19.16
N GLU A 571 -8.22 15.05 18.95
CA GLU A 571 -8.26 14.46 17.60
C GLU A 571 -9.44 14.98 16.73
N GLY A 572 -10.55 15.41 17.36
CA GLY A 572 -11.69 15.98 16.65
C GLY A 572 -11.48 17.40 16.10
N ASP A 573 -10.36 18.06 16.39
CA ASP A 573 -10.00 19.36 15.80
C ASP A 573 -9.81 19.22 14.28
N LEU A 574 -9.04 18.21 13.85
CA LEU A 574 -8.83 17.92 12.43
C LEU A 574 -10.14 17.54 11.74
N TYR A 575 -10.94 16.66 12.36
CA TYR A 575 -12.20 16.22 11.77
C TYR A 575 -13.20 17.36 11.65
N GLN A 576 -13.26 18.28 12.63
CA GLN A 576 -14.10 19.47 12.49
C GLN A 576 -13.67 20.36 11.32
N LYS A 577 -12.36 20.54 11.10
CA LYS A 577 -11.84 21.33 9.98
C LYS A 577 -12.18 20.68 8.64
N VAL A 578 -11.92 19.37 8.50
CA VAL A 578 -12.26 18.60 7.29
C VAL A 578 -13.77 18.58 7.04
N PHE A 579 -14.58 18.32 8.08
CA PHE A 579 -16.03 18.28 7.98
C PHE A 579 -16.63 19.62 7.59
N ARG A 580 -16.13 20.75 8.13
CA ARG A 580 -16.55 22.10 7.71
C ARG A 580 -16.10 22.46 6.30
N GLN A 581 -14.97 21.94 5.83
CA GLN A 581 -14.54 22.13 4.44
C GLN A 581 -15.46 21.39 3.45
N MET A 582 -15.97 20.21 3.83
CA MET A 582 -16.89 19.41 3.00
C MET A 582 -18.36 19.85 3.14
N TYR A 583 -18.78 20.29 4.34
CA TYR A 583 -20.17 20.56 4.72
C TYR A 583 -20.29 21.85 5.57
N PRO A 584 -19.97 23.03 5.01
CA PRO A 584 -19.87 24.28 5.79
C PRO A 584 -21.17 24.69 6.49
N GLU A 585 -22.32 24.41 5.86
CA GLU A 585 -23.66 24.76 6.38
C GLU A 585 -24.14 23.86 7.52
N PHE A 586 -23.46 22.74 7.81
CA PHE A 586 -23.95 21.79 8.81
C PHE A 586 -23.46 22.15 10.24
N PRO A 587 -24.36 22.26 11.24
CA PRO A 587 -23.98 22.70 12.59
C PRO A 587 -22.96 21.80 13.28
N THR A 588 -21.82 22.40 13.67
CA THR A 588 -20.68 21.70 14.28
C THR A 588 -20.11 22.46 15.47
N ALA A 589 -19.79 21.77 16.57
CA ALA A 589 -19.14 22.36 17.74
C ALA A 589 -17.91 21.56 18.20
N TYR A 590 -16.87 22.25 18.66
CA TYR A 590 -15.66 21.66 19.24
C TYR A 590 -15.81 21.61 20.76
N VAL A 591 -15.74 20.42 21.32
CA VAL A 591 -16.04 20.15 22.73
C VAL A 591 -14.74 19.80 23.46
N LEU A 592 -14.26 20.76 24.27
CA LEU A 592 -13.17 20.56 25.20
C LEU A 592 -13.55 19.43 26.17
N TRP A 593 -12.88 18.30 26.00
CA TRP A 593 -13.21 17.05 26.68
C TRP A 593 -11.93 16.26 26.95
N SER A 594 -11.91 15.53 28.06
CA SER A 594 -10.84 14.58 28.37
C SER A 594 -11.31 13.57 29.40
N ARG A 595 -10.45 12.58 29.68
CA ARG A 595 -10.75 11.48 30.61
C ARG A 595 -10.90 11.95 32.08
N ILE A 596 -10.45 13.15 32.43
CA ILE A 596 -10.51 13.70 33.80
C ILE A 596 -11.90 14.25 34.16
N PRO A 597 -12.50 15.20 33.42
CA PRO A 597 -13.90 15.61 33.60
C PRO A 597 -14.90 14.43 33.55
N VAL A 598 -14.62 13.43 32.70
CA VAL A 598 -15.34 12.15 32.66
C VAL A 598 -15.30 11.47 34.03
N VAL A 599 -14.12 11.25 34.60
CA VAL A 599 -13.98 10.60 35.91
C VAL A 599 -14.68 11.40 37.01
N LYS A 600 -14.50 12.73 37.06
CA LYS A 600 -15.14 13.62 38.06
C LYS A 600 -16.67 13.54 38.04
N THR A 601 -17.27 13.42 36.85
CA THR A 601 -18.74 13.32 36.71
C THR A 601 -19.29 11.91 36.95
N THR A 602 -18.47 10.85 36.88
CA THR A 602 -18.94 9.48 37.18
C THR A 602 -19.12 9.16 38.67
N VAL A 603 -18.62 9.99 39.60
CA VAL A 603 -18.54 9.64 41.04
C VAL A 603 -19.87 9.26 41.69
N ASN A 604 -20.96 9.89 41.25
CA ASN A 604 -22.32 9.68 41.75
C ASN A 604 -23.01 8.44 41.15
N THR A 605 -22.42 7.80 40.12
CA THR A 605 -23.10 6.75 39.34
C THR A 605 -22.27 5.51 39.04
N ASN A 606 -20.94 5.58 39.13
CA ASN A 606 -20.04 4.42 39.05
C ASN A 606 -18.68 4.75 39.71
N ARG A 607 -18.35 4.04 40.80
CA ARG A 607 -17.06 4.23 41.50
C ARG A 607 -15.86 3.68 40.73
N HIS A 608 -16.06 2.72 39.81
CA HIS A 608 -14.97 1.96 39.19
C HIS A 608 -14.02 2.79 38.29
N PRO A 609 -14.48 3.66 37.35
CA PRO A 609 -13.59 4.45 36.51
C PRO A 609 -12.62 5.33 37.30
N TYR A 610 -13.10 5.93 38.39
CA TYR A 610 -12.28 6.73 39.30
C TYR A 610 -11.21 5.89 39.99
N LEU A 611 -11.61 4.78 40.62
CA LEU A 611 -10.70 3.87 41.33
C LEU A 611 -9.67 3.21 40.39
N LEU A 612 -10.03 3.02 39.11
CA LEU A 612 -9.13 2.51 38.09
C LEU A 612 -8.13 3.59 37.63
N GLN A 613 -8.61 4.78 37.24
CA GLN A 613 -7.78 5.79 36.56
C GLN A 613 -6.99 6.69 37.52
N ILE A 614 -7.59 7.11 38.63
CA ILE A 614 -6.95 8.04 39.58
C ILE A 614 -6.07 7.29 40.59
N ILE A 615 -6.47 6.08 40.98
CA ILE A 615 -5.77 5.30 42.00
C ILE A 615 -4.93 4.18 41.37
N HIS A 616 -5.54 3.17 40.76
CA HIS A 616 -4.80 1.98 40.29
C HIS A 616 -3.77 2.30 39.18
N HIS A 617 -4.15 3.03 38.13
CA HIS A 617 -3.23 3.40 37.06
C HIS A 617 -2.06 4.27 37.55
N LYS A 618 -2.29 5.23 38.47
CA LYS A 618 -1.20 6.06 39.05
C LYS A 618 -0.36 5.33 40.10
N ALA A 619 -0.89 4.30 40.77
CA ALA A 619 -0.10 3.37 41.57
C ALA A 619 0.81 2.49 40.69
N GLY A 620 0.33 2.10 39.50
CA GLY A 620 1.08 1.36 38.49
C GLY A 620 2.09 2.20 37.67
N ALA A 621 1.84 3.49 37.47
CA ALA A 621 2.61 4.40 36.61
C ALA A 621 4.12 4.38 36.88
N LEU A 622 4.95 4.59 35.86
CA LEU A 622 6.41 4.59 35.99
C LEU A 622 6.91 5.68 36.94
N TYR A 623 6.29 6.87 36.87
CA TYR A 623 6.57 8.00 37.74
C TYR A 623 5.46 8.10 38.79
N LYS A 624 5.83 8.13 40.07
CA LYS A 624 4.85 8.11 41.16
C LYS A 624 4.47 9.53 41.57
N SER A 625 3.18 9.77 41.79
CA SER A 625 2.67 11.03 42.35
C SER A 625 2.73 11.01 43.88
N ARG A 626 3.12 12.12 44.53
CA ARG A 626 2.98 12.27 45.98
C ARG A 626 1.51 12.37 46.38
N LEU A 627 1.10 11.74 47.47
CA LEU A 627 -0.30 11.61 47.87
C LEU A 627 -0.97 12.96 48.15
N GLY A 628 -0.29 13.87 48.86
CA GLY A 628 -0.85 15.21 49.13
C GLY A 628 -1.08 16.00 47.84
N VAL A 629 -0.07 16.04 46.98
CA VAL A 629 -0.11 16.74 45.67
C VAL A 629 -1.18 16.14 44.74
N LEU A 630 -1.32 14.81 44.72
CA LEU A 630 -2.35 14.13 43.92
C LEU A 630 -3.76 14.47 44.41
N PHE A 631 -4.00 14.45 45.72
CA PHE A 631 -5.31 14.75 46.29
C PHE A 631 -5.74 16.19 46.02
N GLU A 632 -4.83 17.16 46.16
CA GLU A 632 -5.11 18.57 45.81
C GLU A 632 -5.44 18.73 44.32
N ARG A 633 -4.57 18.25 43.43
CA ARG A 633 -4.70 18.45 41.97
C ARG A 633 -5.95 17.81 41.38
N VAL A 634 -6.34 16.65 41.90
CA VAL A 634 -7.55 15.94 41.45
C VAL A 634 -8.81 16.63 41.98
N GLY A 635 -8.74 17.35 43.11
CA GLY A 635 -9.83 18.16 43.69
C GLY A 635 -10.34 17.67 45.05
N ILE A 636 -9.69 16.68 45.65
CA ILE A 636 -10.11 16.00 46.90
C ILE A 636 -9.19 16.30 48.10
N GLY A 637 -8.48 17.44 48.08
CA GLY A 637 -7.55 17.86 49.15
C GLY A 637 -8.14 17.86 50.57
N ARG A 638 -9.47 18.01 50.69
CA ARG A 638 -10.21 17.87 51.97
C ARG A 638 -10.02 16.50 52.63
N LEU A 639 -9.91 15.43 51.86
CA LEU A 639 -9.77 14.06 52.38
C LEU A 639 -8.39 13.79 52.99
N LYS A 640 -7.39 14.65 52.77
CA LYS A 640 -6.06 14.53 53.41
C LYS A 640 -6.12 14.53 54.93
N LYS A 641 -7.14 15.17 55.53
CA LYS A 641 -7.41 15.14 56.98
C LYS A 641 -7.50 13.71 57.55
N TYR A 642 -7.83 12.73 56.73
CA TYR A 642 -7.92 11.31 57.11
C TYR A 642 -6.60 10.54 57.00
N PHE A 643 -5.56 11.06 56.34
CA PHE A 643 -4.30 10.34 56.09
C PHE A 643 -3.70 9.63 57.33
N PRO A 644 -3.65 10.25 58.53
CA PRO A 644 -3.15 9.58 59.74
C PRO A 644 -3.91 8.30 60.12
N ALA A 645 -5.24 8.27 59.94
CA ALA A 645 -6.08 7.11 60.28
C ALA A 645 -5.82 5.91 59.36
N TYR A 646 -5.33 6.16 58.13
CA TYR A 646 -4.99 5.12 57.15
C TYR A 646 -3.48 4.81 57.11
N ARG A 647 -2.69 5.44 57.99
CA ARG A 647 -1.21 5.38 58.04
C ARG A 647 -0.55 5.85 56.73
N LEU A 648 -1.09 6.93 56.16
CA LEU A 648 -0.55 7.62 54.99
C LEU A 648 0.07 8.96 55.39
N ARG A 649 1.00 9.47 54.58
CA ARG A 649 1.59 10.83 54.71
C ARG A 649 1.52 11.60 53.39
N GLU A 650 1.58 12.92 53.42
CA GLU A 650 1.44 13.74 52.20
C GLU A 650 2.64 13.64 51.26
N GLU A 651 3.82 13.37 51.83
CA GLU A 651 5.12 13.25 51.14
C GLU A 651 5.30 11.87 50.48
N GLU A 652 4.52 10.88 50.90
CA GLU A 652 4.58 9.52 50.36
C GLU A 652 4.10 9.46 48.92
N TYR A 653 4.73 8.60 48.14
CA TYR A 653 4.34 8.32 46.77
C TYR A 653 3.23 7.27 46.71
N LEU A 654 2.28 7.42 45.79
CA LEU A 654 1.29 6.39 45.48
C LEU A 654 1.98 5.20 44.78
N THR A 655 1.90 4.00 45.35
CA THR A 655 2.50 2.76 44.83
C THR A 655 1.52 1.59 44.97
N GLY A 656 1.84 0.43 44.37
CA GLY A 656 1.05 -0.79 44.56
C GLY A 656 0.98 -1.30 46.00
N GLU A 657 1.90 -0.85 46.88
CA GLU A 657 1.93 -1.22 48.30
C GLU A 657 0.86 -0.46 49.09
N ASN A 658 0.76 0.86 48.88
CA ASN A 658 -0.23 1.70 49.56
C ASN A 658 -1.55 1.88 48.77
N GLU A 659 -1.67 1.41 47.52
CA GLU A 659 -2.91 1.47 46.72
C GLU A 659 -4.12 0.98 47.51
N LYS A 660 -3.99 -0.13 48.25
CA LYS A 660 -5.09 -0.71 49.05
C LYS A 660 -5.55 0.22 50.17
N ALA A 661 -4.63 0.93 50.83
CA ALA A 661 -4.96 1.87 51.91
C ALA A 661 -5.60 3.15 51.34
N VAL A 662 -5.06 3.69 50.25
CA VAL A 662 -5.60 4.87 49.55
C VAL A 662 -6.97 4.57 48.96
N ARG A 663 -7.14 3.40 48.30
CA ARG A 663 -8.43 2.89 47.80
C ARG A 663 -9.44 2.80 48.93
N ARG A 664 -9.07 2.23 50.08
CA ARG A 664 -9.97 2.10 51.24
C ARG A 664 -10.45 3.46 51.73
N LEU A 665 -9.53 4.42 51.92
CA LEU A 665 -9.82 5.80 52.32
C LEU A 665 -10.86 6.45 51.41
N VAL A 666 -10.64 6.43 50.09
CA VAL A 666 -11.59 7.06 49.17
C VAL A 666 -12.93 6.32 49.10
N THR A 667 -12.99 5.00 49.32
CA THR A 667 -14.26 4.25 49.34
C THR A 667 -15.06 4.39 50.63
N GLU A 668 -14.41 4.59 51.78
CA GLU A 668 -15.05 4.79 53.09
C GLU A 668 -15.50 6.24 53.26
N HIS A 669 -14.82 7.20 52.63
CA HIS A 669 -15.21 8.63 52.60
C HIS A 669 -15.79 9.06 51.22
N TRP A 670 -16.47 8.14 50.52
CA TRP A 670 -16.89 8.35 49.13
C TRP A 670 -17.85 9.53 48.95
N ASP A 671 -18.73 9.78 49.91
CA ASP A 671 -19.78 10.78 49.73
C ASP A 671 -19.23 12.21 49.97
N GLU A 672 -18.18 12.36 50.80
CA GLU A 672 -17.39 13.60 50.85
C GLU A 672 -16.53 13.78 49.60
N LEU A 673 -15.98 12.69 49.04
CA LEU A 673 -15.27 12.73 47.74
C LEU A 673 -16.20 13.16 46.61
N ALA A 674 -17.45 12.69 46.60
CA ALA A 674 -18.45 13.08 45.61
C ALA A 674 -18.79 14.57 45.70
N GLY A 675 -19.06 15.07 46.92
CA GLY A 675 -19.35 16.48 47.19
C GLY A 675 -18.18 17.46 46.93
N CYS A 676 -16.95 16.96 46.71
CA CYS A 676 -15.87 17.79 46.16
C CYS A 676 -16.12 18.19 44.70
N TYR A 677 -16.97 17.47 43.96
CA TYR A 677 -17.16 17.64 42.51
C TYR A 677 -18.49 18.28 42.11
N ASP A 678 -19.36 18.68 43.04
CA ASP A 678 -20.68 19.27 42.72
C ASP A 678 -20.55 20.51 41.81
N LYS A 679 -19.53 21.33 42.04
CA LYS A 679 -19.23 22.50 41.19
C LYS A 679 -18.71 22.12 39.81
N ASP A 680 -17.84 21.11 39.72
CA ASP A 680 -17.36 20.59 38.43
C ASP A 680 -18.53 20.01 37.61
N GLN A 681 -19.45 19.29 38.25
CA GLN A 681 -20.66 18.75 37.62
C GLN A 681 -21.56 19.88 37.08
N ALA A 682 -21.81 20.94 37.86
CA ALA A 682 -22.59 22.09 37.40
C ALA A 682 -21.93 22.85 36.23
N TYR A 683 -20.60 23.04 36.25
CA TYR A 683 -19.88 23.65 35.13
C TYR A 683 -19.92 22.77 33.86
N ILE A 684 -19.81 21.44 34.01
CA ILE A 684 -19.88 20.49 32.89
C ILE A 684 -21.31 20.43 32.31
N GLU A 685 -22.35 20.46 33.14
CA GLU A 685 -23.74 20.57 32.67
C GLU A 685 -23.95 21.84 31.84
N ALA A 686 -23.61 23.01 32.40
CA ALA A 686 -23.77 24.30 31.71
C ALA A 686 -22.94 24.36 30.41
N TYR A 687 -21.76 23.73 30.39
CA TYR A 687 -20.93 23.61 29.20
C TYR A 687 -21.58 22.72 28.14
N LEU A 688 -22.04 21.51 28.50
CA LEU A 688 -22.67 20.58 27.57
C LEU A 688 -24.00 21.11 27.02
N ARG A 689 -24.85 21.73 27.87
CA ARG A 689 -26.09 22.39 27.41
C ARG A 689 -25.79 23.46 26.36
N ARG A 690 -24.74 24.27 26.55
CA ARG A 690 -24.32 25.29 25.57
C ARG A 690 -23.72 24.68 24.29
N GLN A 691 -23.01 23.56 24.37
CA GLN A 691 -22.43 22.90 23.20
C GLN A 691 -23.46 22.16 22.36
N ILE A 692 -24.48 21.54 22.98
CA ILE A 692 -25.63 20.96 22.29
C ILE A 692 -26.53 22.07 21.73
N GLY A 693 -26.94 23.03 22.58
CA GLY A 693 -27.93 24.05 22.22
C GLY A 693 -29.32 23.42 22.04
N ASP A 694 -30.10 23.93 21.10
CA ASP A 694 -31.49 23.54 20.86
C ASP A 694 -31.65 22.28 19.97
N ALA A 695 -30.54 21.58 19.66
CA ALA A 695 -30.55 20.39 18.83
C ALA A 695 -31.15 19.19 19.58
N ARG A 696 -32.17 18.54 19.00
CA ARG A 696 -32.86 17.36 19.54
C ARG A 696 -32.19 16.03 19.20
N ARG A 697 -31.34 16.02 18.17
CA ARG A 697 -30.52 14.86 17.79
C ARG A 697 -29.12 15.33 17.43
N ALA A 698 -28.12 14.81 18.13
CA ALA A 698 -26.72 15.14 17.86
C ALA A 698 -25.82 13.90 17.87
N ALA A 699 -24.74 13.94 17.09
CA ALA A 699 -23.65 12.98 17.22
C ALA A 699 -22.51 13.55 18.06
N VAL A 700 -21.83 12.68 18.80
CA VAL A 700 -20.52 12.96 19.41
C VAL A 700 -19.47 12.09 18.72
N VAL A 701 -18.40 12.72 18.24
CA VAL A 701 -17.35 12.12 17.40
C VAL A 701 -16.01 12.14 18.13
N ASP A 702 -15.30 11.01 18.09
CA ASP A 702 -13.98 10.79 18.72
C ASP A 702 -13.18 9.75 17.91
N VAL A 703 -11.84 9.73 18.05
CA VAL A 703 -11.01 8.55 17.70
C VAL A 703 -11.19 7.46 18.75
N GLY A 704 -11.36 7.88 20.00
CA GLY A 704 -11.24 7.12 21.24
C GLY A 704 -11.62 5.65 21.17
N TRP A 705 -10.58 4.81 21.04
CA TRP A 705 -10.60 3.36 20.81
C TRP A 705 -11.50 2.52 21.73
N SER A 706 -12.02 3.09 22.82
CA SER A 706 -12.85 2.40 23.81
C SER A 706 -14.22 3.06 24.05
N GLY A 707 -14.63 4.05 23.25
CA GLY A 707 -15.94 4.71 23.33
C GLY A 707 -16.23 5.52 24.62
N ASN A 708 -15.37 5.48 25.63
CA ASN A 708 -15.61 6.04 26.97
C ASN A 708 -16.05 7.51 26.94
N ASN A 709 -15.41 8.33 26.11
CA ASN A 709 -15.67 9.77 26.05
C ASN A 709 -17.07 10.05 25.48
N VAL A 710 -17.36 9.51 24.29
CA VAL A 710 -18.63 9.69 23.59
C VAL A 710 -19.81 9.12 24.39
N LEU A 711 -19.63 7.95 25.01
CA LEU A 711 -20.62 7.33 25.89
C LEU A 711 -20.85 8.11 27.19
N GLN A 712 -19.81 8.74 27.76
CA GLN A 712 -20.01 9.61 28.93
C GLN A 712 -20.75 10.89 28.55
N VAL A 713 -20.46 11.53 27.40
CA VAL A 713 -21.23 12.71 26.96
C VAL A 713 -22.70 12.36 26.77
N ARG A 714 -23.00 11.22 26.14
CA ARG A 714 -24.37 10.66 26.06
C ARG A 714 -24.99 10.48 27.44
N ARG A 715 -24.32 9.77 28.34
CA ARG A 715 -24.83 9.48 29.69
C ARG A 715 -25.07 10.75 30.51
N LEU A 716 -24.26 11.80 30.30
CA LEU A 716 -24.44 13.10 30.95
C LEU A 716 -25.65 13.85 30.38
N ALA A 717 -25.87 13.85 29.06
CA ALA A 717 -27.09 14.41 28.48
C ALA A 717 -28.35 13.71 29.02
N GLU A 718 -28.33 12.37 29.09
CA GLU A 718 -29.39 11.55 29.72
C GLU A 718 -29.59 11.90 31.20
N MET A 719 -28.50 11.99 32.00
CA MET A 719 -28.54 12.25 33.45
C MET A 719 -28.97 13.69 33.80
N TYR A 720 -28.58 14.68 32.99
CA TYR A 720 -28.99 16.08 33.16
C TYR A 720 -30.37 16.37 32.53
N GLY A 721 -31.08 15.37 32.00
CA GLY A 721 -32.41 15.56 31.42
C GLY A 721 -32.41 16.54 30.24
N MET A 722 -31.47 16.39 29.31
CA MET A 722 -31.44 17.18 28.08
C MET A 722 -32.40 16.57 27.04
N ASP A 723 -33.21 17.40 26.37
CA ASP A 723 -34.10 16.99 25.26
C ASP A 723 -33.29 16.75 23.97
N CYS A 724 -32.31 15.84 24.03
CA CYS A 724 -31.40 15.52 22.93
C CYS A 724 -31.00 14.04 22.91
N GLU A 725 -31.32 13.33 21.83
CA GLU A 725 -30.76 12.01 21.56
C GLU A 725 -29.30 12.12 21.11
N ILE A 726 -28.40 11.48 21.86
CA ILE A 726 -26.96 11.47 21.56
C ILE A 726 -26.54 10.15 20.90
N HIS A 727 -26.05 10.27 19.66
CA HIS A 727 -25.41 9.20 18.90
C HIS A 727 -23.89 9.21 19.16
N CYS A 728 -23.28 8.03 19.34
CA CYS A 728 -21.85 7.90 19.58
C CYS A 728 -21.16 7.34 18.34
N LEU A 729 -20.28 8.13 17.71
CA LEU A 729 -19.58 7.77 16.48
C LEU A 729 -18.07 7.73 16.73
N LEU A 730 -17.40 6.66 16.27
CA LEU A 730 -15.95 6.49 16.39
C LEU A 730 -15.27 6.26 15.05
N ALA A 731 -14.04 6.73 14.93
CA ALA A 731 -13.16 6.38 13.83
C ALA A 731 -12.85 4.87 13.82
N ALA A 732 -12.37 4.36 14.96
CA ALA A 732 -11.97 2.97 15.15
C ALA A 732 -12.23 2.54 16.60
N ALA A 733 -12.26 1.23 16.86
CA ALA A 733 -12.43 0.71 18.21
C ALA A 733 -11.64 -0.57 18.43
N ARG A 734 -11.13 -0.75 19.66
CA ARG A 734 -10.19 -1.83 20.03
C ARG A 734 -10.66 -2.59 21.27
N ASN A 735 -10.27 -3.87 21.36
CA ASN A 735 -10.35 -4.60 22.63
C ASN A 735 -9.40 -3.99 23.67
N VAL A 736 -9.97 -3.26 24.64
CA VAL A 736 -9.33 -2.96 25.93
C VAL A 736 -9.49 -4.13 26.91
N ASN A 737 -10.62 -4.83 26.80
CA ASN A 737 -10.95 -6.13 27.37
C ASN A 737 -12.05 -6.70 26.47
N ASP A 738 -12.00 -8.01 26.16
CA ASP A 738 -12.89 -8.67 25.18
C ASP A 738 -14.39 -8.49 25.47
N THR A 739 -14.76 -8.24 26.73
CA THR A 739 -16.15 -8.01 27.14
C THR A 739 -16.62 -6.55 27.05
N TYR A 740 -15.70 -5.59 27.05
CA TYR A 740 -16.02 -4.19 27.38
C TYR A 740 -16.83 -3.47 26.31
N MET A 741 -16.44 -3.60 25.04
CA MET A 741 -17.13 -2.96 23.91
C MET A 741 -18.23 -3.83 23.30
N ALA A 742 -18.14 -5.15 23.42
CA ALA A 742 -19.00 -6.10 22.73
C ALA A 742 -20.50 -5.81 22.96
N GLY A 743 -20.92 -5.62 24.22
CA GLY A 743 -22.33 -5.37 24.54
C GLY A 743 -22.89 -4.04 24.02
N MET A 744 -22.04 -3.02 23.87
CA MET A 744 -22.44 -1.68 23.39
C MET A 744 -22.52 -1.64 21.86
N MET A 745 -21.55 -2.27 21.18
CA MET A 745 -21.55 -2.43 19.72
C MET A 745 -22.69 -3.33 19.24
N GLN A 746 -22.93 -4.46 19.92
CA GLN A 746 -24.03 -5.38 19.58
C GLN A 746 -25.42 -4.71 19.72
N ARG A 747 -25.53 -3.67 20.56
CA ARG A 747 -26.71 -2.82 20.73
C ARG A 747 -26.72 -1.56 19.86
N ARG A 748 -25.69 -1.35 19.02
CA ARG A 748 -25.45 -0.12 18.23
C ARG A 748 -25.52 1.17 19.06
N GLN A 749 -25.07 1.11 20.31
CA GLN A 749 -24.88 2.31 21.15
C GLN A 749 -23.63 3.10 20.76
N VAL A 750 -22.71 2.47 20.05
CA VAL A 750 -21.53 3.06 19.41
C VAL A 750 -21.44 2.48 18.00
N GLU A 751 -21.28 3.34 16.99
CA GLU A 751 -21.12 2.97 15.58
C GLU A 751 -19.69 3.36 15.14
N VAL A 752 -19.06 2.58 14.26
CA VAL A 752 -17.61 2.70 13.96
C VAL A 752 -17.33 2.64 12.46
N TYR A 753 -16.39 3.45 11.98
CA TYR A 753 -16.06 3.56 10.55
C TYR A 753 -15.00 2.55 10.06
N LEU A 754 -13.76 2.65 10.57
CA LEU A 754 -12.60 1.90 10.05
C LEU A 754 -12.66 0.42 10.41
N PHE A 755 -12.61 0.10 11.70
CA PHE A 755 -12.62 -1.27 12.21
C PHE A 755 -13.08 -1.35 13.67
N SER A 756 -13.56 -2.54 14.04
CA SER A 756 -13.92 -2.91 15.40
C SER A 756 -13.76 -4.43 15.57
N PRO A 757 -13.96 -5.00 16.78
CA PRO A 757 -14.03 -6.45 16.97
C PRO A 757 -15.13 -7.16 16.14
N LEU A 758 -16.09 -6.42 15.59
CA LEU A 758 -17.20 -6.92 14.77
C LEU A 758 -17.11 -6.55 13.27
N GLN A 759 -16.24 -5.62 12.89
CA GLN A 759 -16.19 -5.00 11.55
C GLN A 759 -14.75 -4.82 11.09
N ASN A 760 -14.43 -5.24 9.86
CA ASN A 760 -13.06 -5.21 9.33
C ASN A 760 -12.03 -5.84 10.29
N LYS A 761 -12.39 -7.00 10.88
CA LYS A 761 -11.64 -7.63 11.98
C LYS A 761 -10.15 -7.86 11.66
N GLY A 762 -9.78 -8.18 10.41
CA GLY A 762 -8.37 -8.30 10.02
C GLY A 762 -7.57 -7.02 10.27
N LEU A 763 -8.17 -5.84 10.08
CA LEU A 763 -7.55 -4.55 10.35
C LEU A 763 -7.48 -4.24 11.85
N HIS A 764 -8.51 -4.58 12.61
CA HIS A 764 -8.48 -4.52 14.08
C HIS A 764 -7.33 -5.38 14.63
N ASP A 765 -7.19 -6.61 14.15
CA ASP A 765 -6.20 -7.56 14.63
C ASP A 765 -4.78 -7.10 14.24
N SER A 766 -4.54 -6.73 12.97
CA SER A 766 -3.28 -6.08 12.55
C SER A 766 -2.93 -4.84 13.38
N HIS A 767 -3.90 -3.96 13.65
CA HIS A 767 -3.68 -2.77 14.47
C HIS A 767 -3.26 -3.13 15.92
N GLN A 768 -3.83 -4.20 16.49
CA GLN A 768 -3.64 -4.62 17.88
C GLN A 768 -2.47 -5.58 18.12
N GLU A 769 -1.97 -6.25 17.08
CA GLU A 769 -0.91 -7.27 17.18
C GLU A 769 0.44 -6.78 16.64
N GLU A 770 0.45 -5.91 15.64
CA GLU A 770 1.69 -5.35 15.08
C GLU A 770 2.31 -4.26 16.00
N ASN A 771 3.59 -3.97 15.79
CA ASN A 771 4.32 -2.85 16.43
C ASN A 771 4.19 -2.75 17.95
N SER A 772 4.27 -3.89 18.67
CA SER A 772 4.12 -3.94 20.14
C SER A 772 2.84 -3.23 20.66
N ARG A 773 1.77 -3.19 19.85
CA ARG A 773 0.50 -2.48 20.08
C ARG A 773 0.57 -0.95 20.06
N LEU A 774 1.65 -0.35 19.53
CA LEU A 774 1.82 1.10 19.41
C LEU A 774 1.06 1.73 18.22
N ASN A 775 0.38 0.97 17.36
CA ASN A 775 -0.38 1.54 16.24
C ASN A 775 -1.44 2.55 16.69
N SER A 776 -2.09 2.35 17.85
CA SER A 776 -3.05 3.32 18.38
C SER A 776 -2.39 4.67 18.70
N PHE A 777 -1.17 4.62 19.24
CA PHE A 777 -0.36 5.80 19.53
C PHE A 777 0.10 6.48 18.22
N PHE A 778 0.65 5.72 17.26
CA PHE A 778 1.04 6.26 15.95
C PHE A 778 -0.12 6.88 15.17
N PHE A 779 -1.35 6.36 15.31
CA PHE A 779 -2.57 6.91 14.70
C PHE A 779 -3.04 8.18 15.41
N GLU A 780 -2.96 8.24 16.75
CA GLU A 780 -3.23 9.44 17.51
C GLU A 780 -2.32 10.60 17.06
N ILE A 781 -1.03 10.37 16.75
CA ILE A 781 -0.11 11.43 16.27
C ILE A 781 -0.63 12.13 15.01
N LEU A 782 -1.20 11.39 14.05
CA LEU A 782 -1.65 11.94 12.77
C LEU A 782 -2.81 12.94 12.88
N THR A 783 -3.43 13.03 14.04
CA THR A 783 -4.69 13.76 14.24
C THR A 783 -4.62 14.76 15.40
N GLN A 784 -3.43 14.96 15.99
CA GLN A 784 -3.27 15.84 17.14
C GLN A 784 -3.56 17.31 16.85
N SER A 785 -4.29 17.95 17.77
CA SER A 785 -4.47 19.39 17.74
C SER A 785 -3.24 20.10 18.31
N ALA A 786 -2.87 21.22 17.69
CA ALA A 786 -1.95 22.21 18.23
C ALA A 786 -2.56 23.01 19.41
N THR A 787 -3.18 22.31 20.37
CA THR A 787 -3.80 22.86 21.59
C THR A 787 -3.58 21.92 22.78
N PRO A 788 -3.39 22.46 24.01
CA PRO A 788 -3.07 21.64 25.19
C PRO A 788 -4.26 20.81 25.69
N THR A 789 -3.98 19.70 26.37
CA THR A 789 -5.03 18.84 26.96
C THR A 789 -5.93 19.62 27.91
N PHE A 790 -7.25 19.53 27.71
CA PHE A 790 -8.24 20.06 28.66
C PHE A 790 -8.27 19.25 29.96
N LEU A 791 -8.11 19.90 31.12
CA LEU A 791 -8.15 19.25 32.45
C LEU A 791 -9.48 19.42 33.19
N GLY A 792 -10.32 20.38 32.79
CA GLY A 792 -11.59 20.68 33.45
C GLY A 792 -11.74 22.16 33.78
N PHE A 793 -12.33 22.48 34.92
CA PHE A 793 -12.68 23.84 35.33
C PHE A 793 -11.93 24.26 36.58
N ASP A 794 -11.61 25.55 36.69
CA ASP A 794 -11.15 26.16 37.94
C ASP A 794 -12.32 26.51 38.87
N SER A 795 -12.01 26.98 40.08
CA SER A 795 -13.02 27.36 41.07
C SER A 795 -13.95 28.51 40.66
N ARG A 796 -13.66 29.18 39.51
CA ARG A 796 -14.45 30.26 38.89
C ARG A 796 -15.10 29.84 37.56
N GLY A 797 -15.01 28.56 37.17
CA GLY A 797 -15.60 28.06 35.92
C GLY A 797 -14.78 28.37 34.66
N ARG A 798 -13.51 28.77 34.78
CA ARG A 798 -12.60 28.96 33.64
C ARG A 798 -11.97 27.63 33.25
N PHE A 799 -11.68 27.43 31.97
CA PHE A 799 -11.02 26.22 31.49
C PHE A 799 -9.59 26.09 32.05
N LEU A 800 -9.26 24.90 32.53
CA LEU A 800 -7.91 24.47 32.89
C LEU A 800 -7.35 23.58 31.78
N TYR A 801 -6.04 23.71 31.55
CA TYR A 801 -5.29 22.92 30.58
C TYR A 801 -4.03 22.35 31.24
N ASP A 802 -3.54 21.24 30.70
CA ASP A 802 -2.24 20.67 31.06
C ASP A 802 -1.11 21.44 30.32
N ILE A 803 0.15 21.05 30.57
CA ILE A 803 1.32 21.71 29.97
C ILE A 803 1.31 21.50 28.44
N PRO A 804 1.43 22.56 27.63
CA PRO A 804 1.30 22.49 26.17
C PRO A 804 2.53 21.85 25.52
N GLU A 805 2.27 20.93 24.60
CA GLU A 805 3.27 20.24 23.77
C GLU A 805 3.73 21.12 22.57
N VAL A 806 4.16 22.36 22.85
CA VAL A 806 4.40 23.41 21.84
C VAL A 806 5.40 23.05 20.75
N GLU A 807 6.34 22.15 21.07
CA GLU A 807 7.37 21.60 20.19
C GLU A 807 6.78 20.80 19.01
N ASN A 808 5.55 20.29 19.16
CA ASN A 808 4.83 19.55 18.12
C ASN A 808 3.98 20.45 17.22
N TYR A 809 3.52 21.60 17.73
CA TYR A 809 2.40 22.37 17.14
C TYR A 809 2.61 22.79 15.69
N GLU A 810 3.86 22.96 15.24
CA GLU A 810 4.16 23.26 13.84
C GLU A 810 4.11 22.02 12.94
N ARG A 811 4.51 20.85 13.46
CA ARG A 811 4.33 19.55 12.78
C ARG A 811 2.84 19.25 12.62
N ASP A 812 2.06 19.46 13.69
CA ASP A 812 0.60 19.26 13.72
C ASP A 812 -0.13 20.15 12.69
N ARG A 813 0.24 21.44 12.61
CA ARG A 813 -0.28 22.37 11.58
C ARG A 813 0.01 21.89 10.16
N GLN A 814 1.21 21.35 9.92
CA GLN A 814 1.60 20.89 8.59
C GLN A 814 0.83 19.61 8.20
N ILE A 815 0.68 18.65 9.13
CA ILE A 815 -0.20 17.46 8.96
C ILE A 815 -1.64 17.90 8.68
N HIS A 816 -2.16 18.87 9.43
CA HIS A 816 -3.50 19.43 9.21
C HIS A 816 -3.64 20.07 7.82
N GLN A 817 -2.66 20.88 7.39
CA GLN A 817 -2.70 21.54 6.08
C GLN A 817 -2.63 20.53 4.93
N GLY A 818 -1.76 19.52 5.02
CA GLY A 818 -1.68 18.44 4.03
C GLY A 818 -2.99 17.63 3.96
N THR A 819 -3.61 17.34 5.10
CA THR A 819 -4.91 16.66 5.18
C THR A 819 -6.01 17.49 4.49
N LEU A 820 -6.09 18.78 4.78
CA LEU A 820 -7.09 19.70 4.20
C LEU A 820 -6.90 19.90 2.70
N ASP A 821 -5.64 20.01 2.24
CA ASP A 821 -5.33 20.10 0.82
C ASP A 821 -5.65 18.80 0.08
N PHE A 822 -5.40 17.61 0.66
CA PHE A 822 -5.83 16.34 0.05
C PHE A 822 -7.35 16.29 -0.08
N VAL A 823 -8.08 16.63 0.98
CA VAL A 823 -9.55 16.65 0.96
C VAL A 823 -10.04 17.59 -0.14
N LYS A 824 -9.47 18.78 -0.25
CA LYS A 824 -9.80 19.80 -1.26
C LYS A 824 -9.51 19.32 -2.69
N ASP A 825 -8.32 18.79 -2.93
CA ASP A 825 -7.90 18.34 -4.25
C ASP A 825 -8.77 17.13 -4.69
N TYR A 826 -8.97 16.14 -3.81
CA TYR A 826 -9.80 14.96 -4.09
C TYR A 826 -11.28 15.30 -4.32
N THR A 827 -11.89 16.11 -3.45
CA THR A 827 -13.29 16.54 -3.60
C THR A 827 -13.50 17.48 -4.79
N GLY A 828 -12.50 18.29 -5.14
CA GLY A 828 -12.51 19.11 -6.35
C GLY A 828 -12.46 18.27 -7.62
N THR A 829 -11.54 17.30 -7.69
CA THR A 829 -11.38 16.37 -8.82
C THR A 829 -12.63 15.55 -9.09
N PHE A 830 -13.26 14.99 -8.05
CA PHE A 830 -14.42 14.10 -8.21
C PHE A 830 -15.77 14.74 -7.88
N ARG A 831 -15.86 16.08 -7.91
CA ARG A 831 -17.11 16.83 -7.67
C ARG A 831 -18.29 16.36 -8.53
N ASP A 832 -17.99 15.97 -9.78
CA ASP A 832 -18.96 15.52 -10.80
C ASP A 832 -19.24 14.00 -10.71
N PHE A 833 -18.59 13.29 -9.77
CA PHE A 833 -18.71 11.86 -9.52
C PHE A 833 -18.87 11.55 -8.01
N PRO A 834 -19.99 11.93 -7.36
CA PRO A 834 -20.08 11.99 -5.89
C PRO A 834 -19.86 10.66 -5.14
N TYR A 835 -20.01 9.52 -5.81
CA TYR A 835 -19.74 8.18 -5.27
C TYR A 835 -18.24 7.91 -5.05
N MET A 836 -17.35 8.66 -5.71
CA MET A 836 -15.89 8.56 -5.48
C MET A 836 -15.49 8.98 -4.06
N LEU A 837 -16.35 9.73 -3.36
CA LEU A 837 -16.13 10.14 -1.98
C LEU A 837 -16.46 9.04 -0.96
N ASP A 838 -17.08 7.94 -1.39
CA ASP A 838 -17.66 6.91 -0.52
C ASP A 838 -16.63 5.83 -0.20
N ILE A 839 -15.51 6.29 0.38
CA ILE A 839 -14.34 5.47 0.71
C ILE A 839 -14.70 4.45 1.79
N SER A 840 -14.37 3.18 1.54
CA SER A 840 -14.57 2.12 2.53
C SER A 840 -13.65 2.30 3.75
N GLY A 841 -14.11 1.88 4.94
CA GLY A 841 -13.26 1.87 6.14
C GLY A 841 -12.03 0.96 6.04
N HIS A 842 -11.95 0.12 5.00
CA HIS A 842 -10.75 -0.65 4.65
C HIS A 842 -9.75 0.23 3.89
N ASP A 843 -10.18 0.81 2.78
CA ASP A 843 -9.36 1.66 1.91
C ASP A 843 -8.82 2.88 2.65
N ALA A 844 -9.65 3.49 3.51
CA ALA A 844 -9.27 4.60 4.37
C ALA A 844 -8.12 4.25 5.35
N TYR A 845 -7.97 2.99 5.75
CA TYR A 845 -6.94 2.56 6.70
C TYR A 845 -5.63 2.12 6.02
N MET A 846 -5.65 1.73 4.74
CA MET A 846 -4.46 1.22 4.03
C MET A 846 -3.28 2.20 3.98
N PRO A 847 -3.46 3.53 3.78
CA PRO A 847 -2.37 4.49 3.89
C PRO A 847 -1.74 4.54 5.28
N PHE A 848 -2.54 4.49 6.36
CA PHE A 848 -2.00 4.44 7.71
C PHE A 848 -1.22 3.14 7.98
N GLN A 849 -1.75 1.98 7.59
CA GLN A 849 -1.07 0.70 7.84
C GLN A 849 0.29 0.63 7.11
N TYR A 850 0.37 1.22 5.91
CA TYR A 850 1.62 1.35 5.17
C TYR A 850 2.61 2.28 5.89
N PHE A 851 2.15 3.42 6.40
CA PHE A 851 2.94 4.35 7.24
C PHE A 851 3.42 3.71 8.55
N SER A 852 2.54 3.05 9.31
CA SER A 852 2.86 2.53 10.65
C SER A 852 3.87 1.38 10.62
N ARG A 853 4.07 0.75 9.45
CA ARG A 853 5.09 -0.29 9.21
C ARG A 853 6.47 0.27 8.84
N ASN A 854 6.62 1.59 8.73
CA ASN A 854 7.88 2.29 8.49
C ASN A 854 8.36 3.00 9.79
N LEU A 855 8.62 2.21 10.82
CA LEU A 855 9.10 2.63 12.14
C LEU A 855 10.40 3.45 12.08
N LEU A 856 11.29 3.19 11.12
CA LEU A 856 12.51 3.98 10.93
C LEU A 856 12.23 5.41 10.47
N TRP A 857 11.27 5.55 9.56
CA TRP A 857 10.84 6.83 9.05
C TRP A 857 10.14 7.61 10.17
N ILE A 858 9.30 6.93 10.96
CA ILE A 858 8.71 7.47 12.20
C ILE A 858 9.81 7.89 13.19
N LYS A 859 10.83 7.04 13.46
CA LYS A 859 12.00 7.39 14.29
C LYS A 859 12.72 8.64 13.77
N LYS A 860 12.87 8.82 12.45
CA LYS A 860 13.58 9.94 11.84
C LYS A 860 12.81 11.27 11.90
N TYR A 861 11.50 11.27 11.63
CA TYR A 861 10.71 12.50 11.48
C TYR A 861 9.78 12.79 12.67
N PHE A 862 9.51 11.80 13.51
CA PHE A 862 8.68 11.91 14.71
C PHE A 862 9.42 11.49 15.99
N GLY A 863 10.68 11.05 15.94
CA GLY A 863 11.44 10.62 17.13
C GLY A 863 11.40 11.64 18.28
N ASP A 864 11.59 12.92 17.95
CA ASP A 864 11.54 14.07 18.89
C ASP A 864 10.13 14.69 19.02
N TYR A 865 9.07 13.96 18.70
CA TYR A 865 7.68 14.35 18.97
C TYR A 865 7.35 13.93 20.41
N ILE A 866 6.83 14.86 21.23
CA ILE A 866 6.69 14.67 22.68
C ILE A 866 5.25 14.48 23.14
N PHE A 867 5.03 13.75 24.24
CA PHE A 867 3.71 13.56 24.86
C PHE A 867 3.81 13.57 26.39
N GLY A 868 2.82 14.16 27.06
CA GLY A 868 2.68 14.07 28.52
C GLY A 868 2.17 12.69 28.95
N ARG A 869 3.02 11.87 29.59
CA ARG A 869 2.63 10.52 30.04
C ARG A 869 1.60 10.50 31.17
N ASP A 870 1.69 11.47 32.07
CA ASP A 870 0.90 11.53 33.30
C ASP A 870 0.10 12.84 33.32
N LEU A 871 -1.20 12.75 33.00
CA LEU A 871 -2.12 13.87 33.23
C LEU A 871 -2.06 14.27 34.72
N PHE A 872 -2.02 15.57 34.99
CA PHE A 872 -1.67 16.17 36.30
C PHE A 872 -0.20 16.05 36.75
N ALA A 873 0.79 15.84 35.87
CA ALA A 873 2.21 15.84 36.28
C ALA A 873 2.67 17.19 36.89
N THR A 874 3.52 17.13 37.93
CA THR A 874 3.99 18.30 38.72
C THR A 874 4.73 19.32 37.87
N GLN A 875 4.51 20.62 38.09
CA GLN A 875 5.24 21.67 37.34
C GLN A 875 6.75 21.63 37.57
N ASP A 876 7.22 21.13 38.73
CA ASP A 876 8.65 20.99 39.02
C ASP A 876 9.35 19.97 38.11
N LYS A 877 8.61 18.95 37.63
CA LYS A 877 8.98 17.99 36.58
C LYS A 877 7.73 17.38 35.95
N ALA A 878 7.30 17.94 34.83
CA ALA A 878 6.34 17.28 33.95
C ALA A 878 7.11 16.33 33.03
N VAL A 879 6.82 15.04 33.11
CA VAL A 879 7.51 14.05 32.27
C VAL A 879 6.81 13.99 30.91
N MET A 880 7.26 14.88 30.02
CA MET A 880 7.17 14.65 28.59
C MET A 880 8.03 13.43 28.23
N GLU A 881 7.54 12.59 27.34
CA GLU A 881 8.27 11.48 26.75
C GLU A 881 8.23 11.60 25.22
N SER A 882 9.37 11.31 24.58
CA SER A 882 9.50 11.32 23.13
C SER A 882 9.00 10.01 22.47
N VAL A 883 8.55 10.06 21.21
CA VAL A 883 8.23 8.84 20.42
C VAL A 883 9.42 7.87 20.41
N LYS A 884 10.65 8.40 20.33
CA LYS A 884 11.90 7.62 20.46
C LYS A 884 11.87 6.76 21.72
N GLU A 885 11.67 7.36 22.89
CA GLU A 885 11.62 6.66 24.16
C GLU A 885 10.45 5.68 24.28
N VAL A 886 9.29 5.99 23.70
CA VAL A 886 8.14 5.07 23.63
C VAL A 886 8.52 3.80 22.86
N MET A 887 9.17 3.96 21.71
CA MET A 887 9.60 2.85 20.85
C MET A 887 10.72 2.01 21.49
N GLU A 888 11.69 2.67 22.16
CA GLU A 888 12.71 2.00 22.99
C GLU A 888 12.08 1.12 24.07
N LYS A 889 11.17 1.69 24.86
CA LYS A 889 10.50 0.99 25.98
C LYS A 889 9.55 -0.12 25.51
N ALA A 890 9.11 -0.10 24.25
CA ALA A 890 8.29 -1.13 23.62
C ALA A 890 9.09 -2.22 22.87
N GLY A 891 10.43 -2.16 22.89
CA GLY A 891 11.30 -3.13 22.22
C GLY A 891 11.33 -3.00 20.69
N LEU A 892 10.85 -1.89 20.12
CA LEU A 892 10.91 -1.59 18.68
C LEU A 892 12.25 -0.93 18.28
N TRP A 893 13.30 -1.16 19.08
CA TRP A 893 14.56 -0.42 19.00
C TRP A 893 15.76 -1.36 19.16
N GLU A 894 16.39 -1.70 18.05
CA GLU A 894 17.74 -2.29 18.04
C GLU A 894 18.77 -1.22 17.62
N GLU A 895 19.13 -0.34 18.55
CA GLU A 895 20.47 0.26 18.51
C GLU A 895 21.45 -0.73 19.14
N ARG A 896 22.14 -1.49 18.29
CA ARG A 896 23.42 -2.10 18.66
C ARG A 896 24.49 -1.02 18.61
N GLN A 897 25.40 -1.08 19.57
CA GLN A 897 26.54 -0.17 19.75
C GLN A 897 27.67 -0.49 18.78
#